data_AF-A0A4Q3YPR9-F1
#
_entry.id   AF-A0A4Q3YPR9-F1
#
_cell.length_a   1.000
_cell.length_b   1.000
_cell.length_c   1.000
_cell.angle_alpha   90.00
_cell.angle_beta   90.00
_cell.angle_gamma   90.00
#
_symmetry.space_group_name_H-M   'P 1'
#
loop_
_entity.id
_entity.type
_entity.pdbx_description
1 polymer ?
#
loop_
_entity_poly.entity_id
_entity_poly.type
_entity_poly.pdbx_seq_one_letter_code
_entity_poly.pdbx_strand_id
1 'polypeptide(L)'
;MTVSFAERFKDSPSVPLAWAGSTSEMNYLNFGDALSPVMVSLLSSKSVHRVPTKSLSTRMGAVGTIGHGFGQGEVWFWGTGCSSWANPSASLDERVPFTIPPDSNFHIAATRGPVSESLLAGPTGNKPGVYGDPVWLMPRFYRPEVKKKWKLGVILHLSELADRTYEAVAKQGLKRFDIPAEFKDDVHLITTVTPIGMEHLQYKFDEILACERIVSTSLHGMVIAESYGIPCLYFSPGAQTGLGLQTIDLDPNGPVDLRIVDLYTGMHKKAIPAYIQPRPAVTDWADVISSIDRAWQPVDIDAQALIDAFPLPYRPIEPAAGETIWQSPILTGLKLQHDVAELRRADKLATAEIKKKSPEPVVNRQEGLRSAPSTWTEIPLSWAASTTGVPYANLGDALSAVVVSAVSGLPIRHAGFDAPGERVVGVGTIGHAQRNGVLHFWGTGMDATRNAVDRTIPNFVKAPDTTYQIHATRGPQTASTLAATGIEVSGVYGDPVWLLPQIWPMRDVEKKYRIGVILHLTELDEQTPNGTAKAELSRYQLPYTGDGSSVHLINTLTEKTVEALEEKVREILSCDLILSTSLHGLVIAETYGIPCAWFATYGDGTGARLDLKDPNVRVDHRLKDFYLGAGTESVLAYCLDRSRKTDWEGAASYVRANWTPLTYSGDALVEAFPLPVAAKNSEGLWVISDALKRSFKF
;
A
#
# COMPACT_ATOMS: atom_id res chain seq x y z
N MET A 1 -6.30 31.07 0.75
CA MET A 1 -6.93 30.65 2.01
C MET A 1 -7.81 29.46 1.70
N THR A 2 -7.52 28.29 2.27
CA THR A 2 -8.37 27.10 2.15
C THR A 2 -9.65 27.37 2.94
N VAL A 3 -10.81 27.26 2.29
CA VAL A 3 -12.13 27.37 2.96
C VAL A 3 -12.26 26.21 3.94
N SER A 4 -12.63 26.50 5.19
CA SER A 4 -12.75 25.49 6.25
C SER A 4 -13.83 24.45 5.91
N PHE A 5 -13.73 23.24 6.49
CA PHE A 5 -14.74 22.20 6.31
C PHE A 5 -16.14 22.67 6.70
N ALA A 6 -16.23 23.40 7.83
CA ALA A 6 -17.47 24.01 8.32
C ALA A 6 -18.11 24.96 7.31
N GLU A 7 -17.32 25.86 6.71
CA GLU A 7 -17.81 26.80 5.70
C GLU A 7 -18.28 26.07 4.43
N ARG A 8 -17.53 25.06 3.98
CA ARG A 8 -17.86 24.30 2.77
C ARG A 8 -19.17 23.52 2.88
N PHE A 9 -19.47 22.98 4.06
CA PHE A 9 -20.65 22.16 4.30
C PHE A 9 -21.68 22.81 5.21
N LYS A 10 -21.64 24.14 5.37
CA LYS A 10 -22.55 24.90 6.22
C LYS A 10 -24.02 24.67 5.85
N ASP A 11 -24.34 24.81 4.56
CA ASP A 11 -25.70 24.70 4.03
C ASP A 11 -26.03 23.30 3.48
N SER A 12 -25.07 22.36 3.53
CA SER A 12 -25.31 20.98 3.10
C SER A 12 -26.20 20.24 4.12
N PRO A 13 -27.24 19.50 3.68
CA PRO A 13 -28.08 18.70 4.57
C PRO A 13 -27.38 17.42 5.08
N SER A 14 -26.27 17.02 4.44
CA SER A 14 -25.49 15.85 4.84
C SER A 14 -23.99 16.09 4.79
N VAL A 15 -23.24 15.36 5.62
CA VAL A 15 -21.78 15.43 5.74
C VAL A 15 -21.14 14.31 4.91
N PRO A 16 -20.15 14.62 4.05
CA PRO A 16 -19.37 13.58 3.37
C PRO A 16 -18.44 12.88 4.36
N LEU A 17 -18.67 11.59 4.58
CA LEU A 17 -17.92 10.79 5.54
C LEU A 17 -17.40 9.52 4.88
N ALA A 18 -16.15 9.16 5.15
CA ALA A 18 -15.60 7.86 4.79
C ALA A 18 -15.33 7.04 6.06
N TRP A 19 -15.85 5.82 6.09
CA TRP A 19 -15.66 4.88 7.19
C TRP A 19 -15.66 3.43 6.69
N ALA A 20 -15.22 2.52 7.54
CA ALA A 20 -15.29 1.07 7.32
C ALA A 20 -16.73 0.56 7.52
N GLY A 21 -17.62 0.91 6.59
CA GLY A 21 -19.02 0.49 6.59
C GLY A 21 -19.26 -0.83 5.85
N SER A 22 -20.35 -1.49 6.22
CA SER A 22 -20.80 -2.76 5.63
C SER A 22 -21.09 -2.64 4.13
N THR A 23 -20.79 -3.71 3.37
CA THR A 23 -21.07 -3.81 1.94
C THR A 23 -22.34 -4.62 1.71
N SER A 24 -22.88 -4.61 0.48
CA SER A 24 -24.06 -5.43 0.14
C SER A 24 -23.83 -6.94 0.25
N GLU A 25 -22.56 -7.38 0.28
CA GLU A 25 -22.17 -8.77 0.50
C GLU A 25 -22.10 -9.14 2.00
N MET A 26 -22.09 -8.15 2.89
CA MET A 26 -22.03 -8.34 4.33
C MET A 26 -23.41 -8.17 4.93
N ASN A 27 -23.84 -9.12 5.75
CA ASN A 27 -25.10 -9.03 6.51
C ASN A 27 -24.92 -8.47 7.93
N TYR A 28 -23.74 -7.92 8.23
CA TYR A 28 -23.38 -7.48 9.58
C TYR A 28 -22.70 -6.11 9.59
N LEU A 29 -22.61 -5.50 10.77
CA LEU A 29 -21.81 -4.33 11.08
C LEU A 29 -20.65 -4.71 12.00
N ASN A 30 -19.47 -4.12 11.80
CA ASN A 30 -18.50 -3.99 12.89
C ASN A 30 -19.00 -2.87 13.80
N PHE A 31 -19.33 -3.22 15.05
CA PHE A 31 -19.94 -2.31 16.01
C PHE A 31 -19.16 -1.01 16.14
N GLY A 32 -17.84 -1.07 16.32
CA GLY A 32 -17.02 0.12 16.51
C GLY A 32 -16.98 1.03 15.27
N ASP A 33 -16.73 0.45 14.10
CA ASP A 33 -16.63 1.23 12.85
C ASP A 33 -17.98 1.84 12.44
N ALA A 34 -19.09 1.18 12.79
CA ALA A 34 -20.45 1.68 12.56
C ALA A 34 -20.80 2.92 13.41
N LEU A 35 -20.04 3.22 14.47
CA LEU A 35 -20.26 4.41 15.30
C LEU A 35 -19.71 5.69 14.65
N SER A 36 -18.87 5.60 13.64
CA SER A 36 -18.38 6.76 12.89
C SER A 36 -19.51 7.67 12.36
N PRO A 37 -20.46 7.16 11.54
CA PRO A 37 -21.59 7.97 11.08
C PRO A 37 -22.53 8.41 12.21
N VAL A 38 -22.66 7.61 13.28
CA VAL A 38 -23.49 7.94 14.45
C VAL A 38 -22.93 9.15 15.18
N MET A 39 -21.65 9.13 15.56
CA MET A 39 -21.02 10.23 16.32
C MET A 39 -21.04 11.54 15.53
N VAL A 40 -20.73 11.49 14.23
CA VAL A 40 -20.75 12.69 13.38
C VAL A 40 -22.16 13.28 13.29
N SER A 41 -23.18 12.44 13.17
CA SER A 41 -24.58 12.89 13.12
C SER A 41 -25.02 13.44 14.46
N LEU A 42 -24.66 12.78 15.56
CA LEU A 42 -24.97 13.21 16.93
C LEU A 42 -24.43 14.60 17.22
N LEU A 43 -23.21 14.94 16.81
CA LEU A 43 -22.60 16.25 17.10
C LEU A 43 -23.02 17.36 16.14
N SER A 44 -23.39 17.03 14.90
CA SER A 44 -23.70 18.04 13.86
C SER A 44 -25.19 18.27 13.63
N SER A 45 -26.06 17.37 14.10
CA SER A 45 -27.48 17.30 13.72
C SER A 45 -27.69 17.23 12.21
N LYS A 46 -26.73 16.64 11.48
CA LYS A 46 -26.82 16.40 10.04
C LYS A 46 -26.79 14.90 9.77
N SER A 47 -27.43 14.49 8.69
CA SER A 47 -27.21 13.14 8.16
C SER A 47 -25.79 13.03 7.59
N VAL A 48 -25.34 11.81 7.28
CA VAL A 48 -24.07 11.59 6.57
C VAL A 48 -24.32 10.86 5.27
N HIS A 49 -23.46 11.07 4.29
CA HIS A 49 -23.40 10.24 3.09
C HIS A 49 -22.01 9.66 2.94
N ARG A 50 -21.95 8.39 2.52
CA ARG A 50 -20.68 7.69 2.36
C ARG A 50 -19.93 8.23 1.15
N VAL A 51 -18.65 8.52 1.36
CA VAL A 51 -17.66 8.76 0.31
C VAL A 51 -16.60 7.65 0.43
N PRO A 52 -16.06 7.11 -0.69
CA PRO A 52 -14.95 6.17 -0.62
C PRO A 52 -13.76 6.73 0.16
N THR A 53 -13.03 5.87 0.88
CA THR A 53 -11.79 6.30 1.57
C THR A 53 -10.73 6.84 0.61
N LYS A 54 -10.78 6.43 -0.67
CA LYS A 54 -9.98 6.99 -1.76
C LYS A 54 -10.88 7.71 -2.76
N SER A 55 -10.85 9.04 -2.77
CA SER A 55 -11.71 9.88 -3.62
C SER A 55 -11.11 11.28 -3.77
N LEU A 56 -11.38 11.96 -4.89
CA LEU A 56 -11.06 13.39 -5.04
C LEU A 56 -12.04 14.31 -4.28
N SER A 57 -13.20 13.78 -3.89
CA SER A 57 -14.20 14.50 -3.11
C SER A 57 -13.71 14.77 -1.70
N THR A 58 -13.96 15.98 -1.20
CA THR A 58 -13.70 16.32 0.20
C THR A 58 -14.53 15.47 1.12
N ARG A 59 -13.91 14.89 2.15
CA ARG A 59 -14.59 14.02 3.10
C ARG A 59 -13.91 14.03 4.46
N MET A 60 -14.67 13.63 5.46
CA MET A 60 -14.15 13.42 6.81
C MET A 60 -13.87 11.93 7.06
N GLY A 61 -12.85 11.64 7.85
CA GLY A 61 -12.69 10.39 8.58
C GLY A 61 -12.95 10.65 10.06
N ALA A 62 -13.72 9.76 10.69
CA ALA A 62 -13.99 9.80 12.12
C ALA A 62 -14.05 8.37 12.67
N VAL A 63 -13.59 8.15 13.91
CA VAL A 63 -13.62 6.85 14.61
C VAL A 63 -12.83 5.73 13.89
N GLY A 64 -12.26 4.80 14.66
CA GLY A 64 -11.63 3.59 14.11
C GLY A 64 -10.21 3.79 13.56
N THR A 65 -9.51 2.67 13.31
CA THR A 65 -8.10 2.69 12.85
C THR A 65 -8.04 2.62 11.33
N ILE A 66 -8.51 3.68 10.66
CA ILE A 66 -8.71 3.68 9.21
C ILE A 66 -7.89 4.75 8.47
N GLY A 67 -7.18 5.63 9.18
CA GLY A 67 -6.45 6.75 8.58
C GLY A 67 -5.47 6.34 7.47
N HIS A 68 -4.84 5.17 7.63
CA HIS A 68 -3.90 4.59 6.65
C HIS A 68 -4.55 4.21 5.30
N GLY A 69 -5.88 4.04 5.27
CA GLY A 69 -6.64 3.68 4.08
C GLY A 69 -7.11 4.88 3.26
N PHE A 70 -6.93 6.10 3.76
CA PHE A 70 -7.33 7.33 3.07
C PHE A 70 -6.30 7.73 2.02
N GLY A 71 -6.77 8.30 0.90
CA GLY A 71 -5.91 8.92 -0.09
C GLY A 71 -6.70 9.69 -1.14
N GLN A 72 -6.04 10.55 -1.90
CA GLN A 72 -6.66 11.47 -2.86
C GLN A 72 -7.55 12.53 -2.21
N GLY A 73 -7.57 13.72 -2.83
CA GLY A 73 -8.45 14.82 -2.47
C GLY A 73 -8.18 15.36 -1.07
N GLU A 74 -9.15 16.11 -0.54
CA GLU A 74 -9.06 16.73 0.77
C GLU A 74 -9.72 15.84 1.84
N VAL A 75 -8.98 15.50 2.89
CA VAL A 75 -9.43 14.62 3.97
C VAL A 75 -9.31 15.33 5.30
N TRP A 76 -10.39 15.36 6.07
CA TRP A 76 -10.41 15.92 7.42
C TRP A 76 -10.50 14.79 8.45
N PHE A 77 -9.63 14.77 9.45
CA PHE A 77 -9.64 13.75 10.49
C PHE A 77 -10.13 14.31 11.83
N TRP A 78 -11.06 13.60 12.44
CA TRP A 78 -11.56 13.88 13.78
C TRP A 78 -11.61 12.60 14.61
N GLY A 79 -10.61 12.43 15.47
CA GLY A 79 -10.46 11.29 16.38
C GLY A 79 -10.15 9.95 15.69
N THR A 80 -9.75 9.99 14.41
CA THR A 80 -9.37 8.80 13.65
C THR A 80 -8.01 8.25 14.10
N GLY A 81 -7.90 6.92 14.16
CA GLY A 81 -6.65 6.22 14.35
C GLY A 81 -5.98 5.84 13.03
N CYS A 82 -4.64 5.75 13.03
CA CYS A 82 -3.83 5.34 11.89
C CYS A 82 -2.97 4.11 12.24
N SER A 83 -2.68 3.27 11.25
CA SER A 83 -1.69 2.20 11.37
C SER A 83 -0.36 2.70 10.83
N SER A 84 0.75 2.19 11.37
CA SER A 84 2.07 2.37 10.78
C SER A 84 2.23 1.63 9.44
N TRP A 85 1.23 0.84 9.02
CA TRP A 85 1.25 0.07 7.78
C TRP A 85 0.10 0.50 6.87
N ALA A 86 0.37 0.65 5.56
CA ALA A 86 -0.64 0.93 4.55
C ALA A 86 -1.58 -0.28 4.31
N ASN A 87 -1.11 -1.49 4.64
CA ASN A 87 -1.79 -2.77 4.50
C ASN A 87 -1.69 -3.60 5.80
N PRO A 88 -2.26 -3.15 6.93
CA PRO A 88 -2.03 -3.78 8.24
C PRO A 88 -2.56 -5.22 8.35
N SER A 89 -3.46 -5.61 7.44
CA SER A 89 -3.98 -6.98 7.31
C SER A 89 -3.01 -7.94 6.63
N ALA A 90 -1.93 -7.45 6.00
CA ALA A 90 -0.91 -8.30 5.38
C ALA A 90 -0.02 -9.00 6.42
N SER A 91 0.64 -10.08 6.00
CA SER A 91 1.65 -10.77 6.82
C SER A 91 2.84 -9.84 7.11
N LEU A 92 3.56 -10.10 8.20
CA LEU A 92 4.60 -9.19 8.71
C LEU A 92 5.68 -8.85 7.67
N ASP A 93 6.04 -9.81 6.83
CA ASP A 93 7.01 -9.70 5.74
C ASP A 93 6.49 -8.92 4.52
N GLU A 94 5.18 -8.73 4.41
CA GLU A 94 4.51 -8.03 3.30
C GLU A 94 3.97 -6.65 3.70
N ARG A 95 4.13 -6.27 4.97
CA ARG A 95 3.64 -4.99 5.47
C ARG A 95 4.46 -3.85 4.89
N VAL A 96 3.75 -2.93 4.25
CA VAL A 96 4.28 -1.70 3.66
C VAL A 96 4.07 -0.59 4.67
N PRO A 97 5.14 0.14 5.08
CA PRO A 97 5.00 1.30 5.95
C PRO A 97 4.00 2.30 5.36
N PHE A 98 3.14 2.86 6.21
CA PHE A 98 2.21 3.89 5.80
C PHE A 98 2.94 5.21 5.53
N THR A 99 2.63 5.82 4.40
CA THR A 99 2.94 7.22 4.09
C THR A 99 1.70 7.91 3.54
N ILE A 100 1.61 9.22 3.73
CA ILE A 100 0.51 10.02 3.20
C ILE A 100 0.55 9.95 1.66
N PRO A 101 -0.52 9.50 0.97
CA PRO A 101 -0.48 9.40 -0.48
C PRO A 101 -0.39 10.79 -1.12
N PRO A 102 0.43 10.98 -2.18
CA PRO A 102 0.78 12.29 -2.74
C PRO A 102 -0.41 13.17 -3.15
N ASP A 103 -1.47 12.57 -3.69
CA ASP A 103 -2.65 13.32 -4.15
C ASP A 103 -3.61 13.68 -3.01
N SER A 104 -3.19 13.51 -1.76
CA SER A 104 -4.04 13.69 -0.57
C SER A 104 -3.59 14.91 0.22
N ASN A 105 -4.55 15.75 0.56
CA ASN A 105 -4.36 16.85 1.48
C ASN A 105 -5.06 16.53 2.80
N PHE A 106 -4.28 16.20 3.82
CA PHE A 106 -4.78 15.77 5.12
C PHE A 106 -4.85 16.96 6.09
N HIS A 107 -6.05 17.20 6.62
CA HIS A 107 -6.33 18.17 7.66
C HIS A 107 -6.63 17.44 8.95
N ILE A 108 -5.81 17.66 9.97
CA ILE A 108 -5.97 17.01 11.27
C ILE A 108 -6.62 18.01 12.21
N ALA A 109 -7.84 17.70 12.64
CA ALA A 109 -8.52 18.45 13.68
C ALA A 109 -8.31 17.78 15.04
N ALA A 110 -8.47 16.46 15.10
CA ALA A 110 -8.08 15.62 16.21
C ALA A 110 -7.72 14.21 15.70
N THR A 111 -6.91 13.47 16.44
CA THR A 111 -6.65 12.04 16.21
C THR A 111 -6.99 11.22 17.44
N ARG A 112 -6.98 9.89 17.33
CA ARG A 112 -7.13 9.04 18.51
C ARG A 112 -6.02 9.29 19.56
N GLY A 113 -4.81 9.58 19.08
CA GLY A 113 -3.63 9.79 19.90
C GLY A 113 -2.40 10.28 19.11
N PRO A 114 -1.26 10.44 19.78
CA PRO A 114 -0.05 11.06 19.24
C PRO A 114 0.65 10.21 18.16
N VAL A 115 0.47 8.88 18.18
CA VAL A 115 1.02 8.00 17.13
C VAL A 115 0.26 8.24 15.84
N SER A 116 -1.07 8.25 15.90
CA SER A 116 -1.92 8.54 14.74
C SER A 116 -1.69 9.94 14.20
N GLU A 117 -1.53 10.94 15.07
CA GLU A 117 -1.19 12.30 14.65
C GLU A 117 0.13 12.35 13.91
N SER A 118 1.18 11.72 14.46
CA SER A 118 2.50 11.72 13.83
C SER A 118 2.50 11.04 12.46
N LEU A 119 1.71 9.98 12.29
CA LEU A 119 1.55 9.29 11.01
C LEU A 119 0.77 10.13 9.98
N LEU A 120 -0.36 10.71 10.40
CA LEU A 120 -1.25 11.47 9.51
C LEU A 120 -0.74 12.88 9.20
N ALA A 121 0.09 13.46 10.06
CA ALA A 121 0.74 14.76 9.82
C ALA A 121 1.98 14.58 8.94
N GLY A 122 2.63 13.41 9.01
CA GLY A 122 3.94 13.22 8.41
C GLY A 122 5.01 14.10 9.08
N PRO A 123 6.21 14.21 8.48
CA PRO A 123 7.35 14.88 9.10
C PRO A 123 7.19 16.40 9.29
N THR A 124 6.39 17.05 8.43
CA THR A 124 6.27 18.52 8.37
C THR A 124 4.84 19.03 8.60
N GLY A 125 3.88 18.14 8.83
CA GLY A 125 2.47 18.53 8.99
C GLY A 125 2.16 19.14 10.36
N ASN A 126 1.05 19.87 10.40
CA ASN A 126 0.53 20.46 11.62
C ASN A 126 0.05 19.37 12.60
N LYS A 127 0.41 19.53 13.87
CA LYS A 127 0.08 18.62 14.97
C LYS A 127 -0.74 19.39 16.02
N PRO A 128 -2.09 19.36 15.94
CA PRO A 128 -2.93 20.14 16.85
C PRO A 128 -2.83 19.72 18.32
N GLY A 129 -2.36 18.51 18.62
CA GLY A 129 -2.25 17.99 19.99
C GLY A 129 -3.60 17.67 20.65
N VAL A 130 -4.67 17.52 19.86
CA VAL A 130 -6.00 17.15 20.35
C VAL A 130 -6.24 15.67 20.11
N TYR A 131 -6.49 14.93 21.20
CA TYR A 131 -6.57 13.47 21.18
C TYR A 131 -7.88 12.95 21.77
N GLY A 132 -8.37 11.85 21.18
CA GLY A 132 -9.49 11.09 21.71
C GLY A 132 -10.24 10.33 20.63
N ASP A 133 -10.87 9.21 21.00
CA ASP A 133 -11.84 8.54 20.15
C ASP A 133 -13.20 9.25 20.30
N PRO A 134 -13.90 9.64 19.21
CA PRO A 134 -15.18 10.33 19.29
C PRO A 134 -16.26 9.57 20.09
N VAL A 135 -16.20 8.23 20.12
CA VAL A 135 -17.14 7.39 20.88
C VAL A 135 -17.05 7.67 22.38
N TRP A 136 -15.94 8.24 22.87
CA TRP A 136 -15.83 8.71 24.26
C TRP A 136 -16.91 9.74 24.65
N LEU A 137 -17.46 10.45 23.67
CA LEU A 137 -18.52 11.43 23.90
C LEU A 137 -19.92 10.78 24.02
N MET A 138 -20.06 9.48 23.73
CA MET A 138 -21.35 8.78 23.75
C MET A 138 -22.13 8.91 25.09
N PRO A 139 -21.49 8.89 26.28
CA PRO A 139 -22.19 9.14 27.53
C PRO A 139 -22.87 10.52 27.61
N ARG A 140 -22.52 11.51 26.78
CA ARG A 140 -23.27 12.79 26.75
C ARG A 140 -24.64 12.64 26.06
N PHE A 141 -24.81 11.61 25.25
CA PHE A 141 -25.97 11.40 24.39
C PHE A 141 -26.84 10.21 24.85
N TYR A 142 -26.23 9.16 25.38
CA TYR A 142 -26.93 7.94 25.76
C TYR A 142 -26.50 7.45 27.14
N ARG A 143 -27.36 7.65 28.15
CA ARG A 143 -27.19 7.15 29.52
C ARG A 143 -28.47 6.44 29.98
N PRO A 144 -28.78 5.27 29.41
CA PRO A 144 -29.95 4.50 29.84
C PRO A 144 -29.77 3.97 31.26
N GLU A 145 -30.89 3.73 31.94
CA GLU A 145 -30.90 2.92 33.17
C GLU A 145 -30.89 1.44 32.80
N VAL A 146 -29.70 0.82 32.83
CA VAL A 146 -29.52 -0.61 32.49
C VAL A 146 -29.27 -1.41 33.75
N LYS A 147 -30.12 -2.43 33.98
CA LYS A 147 -29.91 -3.39 35.07
C LYS A 147 -28.68 -4.25 34.79
N LYS A 148 -27.76 -4.33 35.77
CA LYS A 148 -26.59 -5.22 35.70
C LYS A 148 -27.04 -6.69 35.64
N LYS A 149 -26.45 -7.44 34.71
CA LYS A 149 -26.75 -8.86 34.44
C LYS A 149 -25.56 -9.76 34.69
N TRP A 150 -24.35 -9.28 34.40
CA TRP A 150 -23.12 -10.09 34.44
C TRP A 150 -22.04 -9.39 35.27
N LYS A 151 -21.29 -10.18 36.06
CA LYS A 151 -20.16 -9.68 36.85
C LYS A 151 -18.99 -9.26 35.96
N LEU A 152 -18.84 -9.92 34.81
CA LEU A 152 -17.78 -9.64 33.84
C LEU A 152 -18.29 -9.78 32.40
N GLY A 153 -18.09 -8.76 31.59
CA GLY A 153 -18.17 -8.84 30.13
C GLY A 153 -16.79 -9.03 29.51
N VAL A 154 -16.69 -9.89 28.50
CA VAL A 154 -15.45 -10.18 27.78
C VAL A 154 -15.66 -9.81 26.31
N ILE A 155 -15.07 -8.71 25.86
CA ILE A 155 -15.27 -8.20 24.50
C ILE A 155 -14.14 -8.70 23.58
N LEU A 156 -14.50 -9.52 22.59
CA LEU A 156 -13.55 -10.11 21.65
C LEU A 156 -13.32 -9.20 20.44
N HIS A 157 -12.07 -9.04 20.05
CA HIS A 157 -11.71 -8.43 18.79
C HIS A 157 -12.18 -9.30 17.60
N LEU A 158 -12.58 -8.64 16.51
CA LEU A 158 -13.11 -9.29 15.30
C LEU A 158 -12.19 -10.39 14.71
N SER A 159 -10.87 -10.29 14.91
CA SER A 159 -9.90 -11.29 14.45
C SER A 159 -9.89 -12.59 15.27
N GLU A 160 -10.46 -12.57 16.48
CA GLU A 160 -10.50 -13.70 17.43
C GLU A 160 -11.82 -14.46 17.37
N LEU A 161 -12.84 -13.88 16.72
CA LEU A 161 -14.11 -14.55 16.43
C LEU A 161 -13.93 -15.60 15.34
N ALA A 162 -14.58 -16.75 15.51
CA ALA A 162 -14.56 -17.88 14.58
C ALA A 162 -15.20 -17.51 13.23
N ASP A 163 -16.24 -16.70 13.26
CA ASP A 163 -16.98 -16.26 12.09
C ASP A 163 -17.48 -14.80 12.27
N ARG A 164 -18.52 -14.43 11.51
CA ARG A 164 -19.19 -13.13 11.56
C ARG A 164 -20.65 -13.25 12.00
N THR A 165 -20.95 -14.25 12.81
CA THR A 165 -22.26 -14.39 13.44
C THR A 165 -22.46 -13.36 14.55
N TYR A 166 -23.69 -13.23 15.02
CA TYR A 166 -24.06 -12.28 16.09
C TYR A 166 -23.82 -12.84 17.50
N GLU A 167 -23.30 -14.07 17.59
CA GLU A 167 -22.89 -14.70 18.84
C GLU A 167 -21.38 -14.62 19.02
N ALA A 168 -20.92 -14.56 20.26
CA ALA A 168 -19.51 -14.49 20.58
C ALA A 168 -18.87 -15.88 20.58
N VAL A 169 -18.54 -16.39 19.39
CA VAL A 169 -17.83 -17.66 19.23
C VAL A 169 -16.35 -17.40 18.96
N ALA A 170 -15.47 -17.81 19.87
CA ALA A 170 -14.02 -17.68 19.70
C ALA A 170 -13.46 -18.72 18.72
N LYS A 171 -12.37 -18.39 18.01
CA LYS A 171 -11.63 -19.35 17.16
C LYS A 171 -11.12 -20.55 17.98
N GLN A 172 -11.03 -21.70 17.31
CA GLN A 172 -10.44 -22.90 17.90
C GLN A 172 -9.02 -22.62 18.43
N GLY A 173 -8.71 -23.15 19.62
CA GLY A 173 -7.42 -23.00 20.28
C GLY A 173 -7.28 -21.75 21.16
N LEU A 174 -8.26 -20.84 21.17
CA LEU A 174 -8.29 -19.67 22.05
C LEU A 174 -8.91 -20.00 23.42
N LYS A 175 -8.27 -20.91 24.18
CA LYS A 175 -8.80 -21.43 25.46
C LYS A 175 -9.07 -20.37 26.53
N ARG A 176 -8.51 -19.16 26.37
CA ARG A 176 -8.77 -18.02 27.25
C ARG A 176 -10.22 -17.51 27.23
N PHE A 177 -11.04 -17.99 26.30
CA PHE A 177 -12.46 -17.67 26.24
C PHE A 177 -13.35 -18.84 26.69
N ASP A 178 -12.75 -19.96 27.13
CA ASP A 178 -13.51 -21.08 27.68
C ASP A 178 -14.07 -20.68 29.05
N ILE A 179 -15.40 -20.74 29.20
CA ILE A 179 -16.11 -20.40 30.44
C ILE A 179 -16.56 -21.71 31.11
N PRO A 180 -16.00 -22.05 32.29
CA PRO A 180 -16.46 -23.17 33.10
C PRO A 180 -17.93 -23.02 33.53
N ALA A 181 -18.59 -24.13 33.83
CA ALA A 181 -20.01 -24.14 34.19
C ALA A 181 -20.32 -23.23 35.39
N GLU A 182 -19.42 -23.16 36.38
CA GLU A 182 -19.58 -22.31 37.56
C GLU A 182 -19.56 -20.80 37.27
N PHE A 183 -19.04 -20.37 36.12
CA PHE A 183 -18.96 -18.96 35.72
C PHE A 183 -19.96 -18.59 34.62
N LYS A 184 -20.77 -19.53 34.13
CA LYS A 184 -21.66 -19.33 32.98
C LYS A 184 -22.68 -18.21 33.15
N ASP A 185 -23.14 -17.98 34.38
CA ASP A 185 -24.09 -16.91 34.70
C ASP A 185 -23.40 -15.58 35.07
N ASP A 186 -22.10 -15.61 35.37
CA ASP A 186 -21.31 -14.46 35.83
C ASP A 186 -20.49 -13.81 34.71
N VAL A 187 -19.99 -14.59 33.75
CA VAL A 187 -19.11 -14.16 32.66
C VAL A 187 -19.85 -14.23 31.32
N HIS A 188 -19.88 -13.11 30.59
CA HIS A 188 -20.56 -13.00 29.30
C HIS A 188 -19.58 -12.64 28.18
N LEU A 189 -19.50 -13.47 27.14
CA LEU A 189 -18.72 -13.15 25.95
C LEU A 189 -19.53 -12.22 25.03
N ILE A 190 -18.90 -11.13 24.59
CA ILE A 190 -19.53 -10.10 23.76
C ILE A 190 -18.79 -10.01 22.43
N THR A 191 -19.55 -10.21 21.35
CA THR A 191 -19.06 -10.03 19.98
C THR A 191 -19.06 -8.54 19.59
N THR A 192 -18.10 -8.16 18.75
CA THR A 192 -18.02 -6.83 18.11
C THR A 192 -18.81 -6.74 16.80
N VAL A 193 -19.65 -7.74 16.52
CA VAL A 193 -20.51 -7.82 15.33
C VAL A 193 -21.96 -7.59 15.72
N THR A 194 -22.71 -6.84 14.91
CA THR A 194 -24.16 -6.69 15.08
C THR A 194 -24.88 -6.91 13.75
N PRO A 195 -26.19 -7.26 13.77
CA PRO A 195 -27.02 -7.09 12.58
C PRO A 195 -27.06 -5.62 12.16
N ILE A 196 -27.49 -5.37 10.92
CA ILE A 196 -27.60 -4.03 10.36
C ILE A 196 -28.87 -3.35 10.91
N GLY A 197 -28.72 -2.31 11.71
CA GLY A 197 -29.82 -1.52 12.26
C GLY A 197 -29.40 -0.68 13.47
N MET A 198 -30.08 0.44 13.72
CA MET A 198 -29.79 1.32 14.88
C MET A 198 -30.15 0.65 16.20
N GLU A 199 -31.25 -0.08 16.24
CA GLU A 199 -31.72 -0.88 17.37
C GLU A 199 -30.70 -1.91 17.83
N HIS A 200 -29.89 -2.45 16.90
CA HIS A 200 -28.86 -3.42 17.20
C HIS A 200 -27.58 -2.77 17.74
N LEU A 201 -27.26 -1.55 17.29
CA LEU A 201 -26.21 -0.74 17.90
C LEU A 201 -26.59 -0.35 19.34
N GLN A 202 -27.84 0.09 19.54
CA GLN A 202 -28.39 0.37 20.87
C GLN A 202 -28.31 -0.87 21.78
N TYR A 203 -28.80 -2.02 21.32
CA TYR A 203 -28.73 -3.27 22.08
C TYR A 203 -27.30 -3.62 22.49
N LYS A 204 -26.32 -3.40 21.61
CA LYS A 204 -24.91 -3.67 21.92
C LYS A 204 -24.36 -2.74 23.00
N PHE A 205 -24.77 -1.46 23.02
CA PHE A 205 -24.46 -0.58 24.15
C PHE A 205 -25.10 -1.11 25.43
N ASP A 206 -26.39 -1.40 25.42
CA ASP A 206 -27.10 -1.89 26.62
C ASP A 206 -26.50 -3.21 27.14
N GLU A 207 -26.05 -4.09 26.26
CA GLU A 207 -25.36 -5.33 26.60
C GLU A 207 -24.03 -5.05 27.34
N ILE A 208 -23.21 -4.12 26.84
CA ILE A 208 -21.95 -3.72 27.50
C ILE A 208 -22.24 -3.01 28.83
N LEU A 209 -23.24 -2.12 28.86
CA LEU A 209 -23.64 -1.38 30.07
C LEU A 209 -24.25 -2.30 31.14
N ALA A 210 -24.77 -3.48 30.78
CA ALA A 210 -25.26 -4.48 31.71
C ALA A 210 -24.14 -5.25 32.44
N CYS A 211 -22.88 -5.07 32.07
CA CYS A 211 -21.74 -5.68 32.77
C CYS A 211 -21.26 -4.80 33.94
N GLU A 212 -20.89 -5.42 35.06
CA GLU A 212 -20.24 -4.71 36.18
C GLU A 212 -18.80 -4.33 35.86
N ARG A 213 -18.09 -5.18 35.10
CA ARG A 213 -16.69 -5.02 34.70
C ARG A 213 -16.51 -5.46 33.26
N ILE A 214 -15.44 -4.98 32.62
CA ILE A 214 -15.09 -5.38 31.25
C ILE A 214 -13.62 -5.82 31.16
N VAL A 215 -13.35 -6.92 30.46
CA VAL A 215 -12.04 -7.14 29.84
C VAL A 215 -12.19 -7.19 28.34
N SER A 216 -11.27 -6.58 27.61
CA SER A 216 -11.40 -6.45 26.16
C SER A 216 -10.08 -6.63 25.43
N THR A 217 -10.11 -7.37 24.31
CA THR A 217 -9.05 -7.35 23.28
C THR A 217 -9.36 -6.35 22.17
N SER A 218 -10.58 -5.81 22.15
CA SER A 218 -11.05 -4.78 21.22
C SER A 218 -10.82 -3.36 21.77
N LEU A 219 -10.28 -2.47 20.94
CA LEU A 219 -10.13 -1.05 21.28
C LEU A 219 -11.47 -0.41 21.70
N HIS A 220 -12.52 -0.55 20.90
CA HIS A 220 -13.81 0.09 21.21
C HIS A 220 -14.45 -0.50 22.47
N GLY A 221 -14.15 -1.75 22.82
CA GLY A 221 -14.54 -2.30 24.12
C GLY A 221 -13.89 -1.53 25.28
N MET A 222 -12.61 -1.16 25.15
CA MET A 222 -11.94 -0.29 26.12
C MET A 222 -12.50 1.13 26.11
N VAL A 223 -12.63 1.77 24.94
CA VAL A 223 -13.17 3.14 24.81
C VAL A 223 -14.56 3.27 25.46
N ILE A 224 -15.45 2.32 25.21
CA ILE A 224 -16.81 2.34 25.78
C ILE A 224 -16.76 2.09 27.28
N ALA A 225 -16.02 1.08 27.76
CA ALA A 225 -15.94 0.81 29.19
C ALA A 225 -15.38 2.01 29.97
N GLU A 226 -14.27 2.58 29.50
CA GLU A 226 -13.62 3.72 30.14
C GLU A 226 -14.54 4.97 30.14
N SER A 227 -15.16 5.30 28.99
CA SER A 227 -16.01 6.50 28.89
C SER A 227 -17.27 6.43 29.75
N TYR A 228 -17.83 5.24 29.97
CA TYR A 228 -18.97 5.02 30.88
C TYR A 228 -18.54 4.77 32.34
N GLY A 229 -17.24 4.76 32.64
CA GLY A 229 -16.72 4.49 33.97
C GLY A 229 -16.97 3.05 34.45
N ILE A 230 -17.04 2.09 33.53
CA ILE A 230 -17.11 0.66 33.85
C ILE A 230 -15.69 0.18 34.13
N PRO A 231 -15.40 -0.40 35.31
CA PRO A 231 -14.08 -0.93 35.62
C PRO A 231 -13.60 -1.92 34.55
N CYS A 232 -12.42 -1.69 34.00
CA CYS A 232 -11.93 -2.51 32.90
C CYS A 232 -10.41 -2.71 32.84
N LEU A 233 -9.99 -3.77 32.14
CA LEU A 233 -8.58 -4.01 31.81
C LEU A 233 -8.43 -4.44 30.35
N TYR A 234 -7.32 -4.01 29.73
CA TYR A 234 -6.91 -4.56 28.44
C TYR A 234 -6.49 -6.04 28.60
N PHE A 235 -7.09 -6.94 27.84
CA PHE A 235 -6.86 -8.39 27.95
C PHE A 235 -5.73 -8.84 27.01
N SER A 236 -4.51 -8.43 27.29
CA SER A 236 -3.36 -8.62 26.38
C SER A 236 -3.03 -10.10 26.11
N PRO A 237 -2.81 -10.52 24.85
CA PRO A 237 -2.28 -11.85 24.53
C PRO A 237 -0.76 -12.00 24.72
N GLY A 238 -0.02 -10.91 24.96
CA GLY A 238 1.45 -10.91 24.95
C GLY A 238 2.08 -10.95 26.34
N ALA A 239 2.94 -11.94 26.61
CA ALA A 239 3.55 -12.21 27.92
C ALA A 239 4.99 -11.66 28.06
N GLN A 240 5.17 -10.33 28.00
CA GLN A 240 6.52 -9.75 28.10
C GLN A 240 7.11 -9.71 29.51
N THR A 241 6.30 -9.58 30.55
CA THR A 241 6.77 -9.34 31.93
C THR A 241 6.20 -10.32 32.97
N GLY A 242 5.27 -11.19 32.57
CA GLY A 242 4.57 -12.11 33.45
C GLY A 242 3.15 -12.43 32.95
N LEU A 243 2.42 -13.25 33.71
CA LEU A 243 1.00 -13.55 33.49
C LEU A 243 0.13 -12.83 34.53
N GLY A 244 -1.17 -12.69 34.24
CA GLY A 244 -2.14 -12.06 35.12
C GLY A 244 -2.06 -10.53 35.08
N LEU A 245 -2.43 -9.89 36.18
CA LEU A 245 -2.37 -8.44 36.32
C LEU A 245 -0.92 -7.94 36.26
N GLN A 246 -0.63 -7.08 35.28
CA GLN A 246 0.68 -6.45 35.09
C GLN A 246 0.48 -4.97 34.73
N THR A 247 1.51 -4.16 35.02
CA THR A 247 1.61 -2.83 34.42
C THR A 247 2.41 -2.94 33.13
N ILE A 248 1.82 -2.51 32.01
CA ILE A 248 2.47 -2.54 30.70
C ILE A 248 2.88 -1.13 30.27
N ASP A 249 4.12 -1.00 29.79
CA ASP A 249 4.61 0.26 29.22
C ASP A 249 3.99 0.51 27.84
N LEU A 250 3.62 1.76 27.58
CA LEU A 250 3.00 2.19 26.34
C LEU A 250 4.06 2.73 25.36
N ASP A 251 4.94 1.84 24.90
CA ASP A 251 5.91 2.15 23.85
C ASP A 251 5.29 1.92 22.45
N PRO A 252 5.23 2.93 21.56
CA PRO A 252 4.79 2.76 20.18
C PRO A 252 5.59 1.74 19.36
N ASN A 253 6.83 1.45 19.77
CA ASN A 253 7.68 0.42 19.15
C ASN A 253 7.67 -0.91 19.93
N GLY A 254 6.92 -0.97 21.02
CA GLY A 254 6.74 -2.16 21.86
C GLY A 254 5.79 -3.19 21.24
N PRO A 255 5.52 -4.30 21.96
CA PRO A 255 4.67 -5.39 21.47
C PRO A 255 3.16 -5.09 21.61
N VAL A 256 2.82 -4.04 22.36
CA VAL A 256 1.46 -3.77 22.80
C VAL A 256 0.70 -3.34 21.56
N ASP A 257 -0.57 -3.71 21.48
CA ASP A 257 -1.39 -3.31 20.36
C ASP A 257 -1.32 -1.79 20.19
N LEU A 258 -0.81 -1.33 19.04
CA LEU A 258 -0.56 0.08 18.77
C LEU A 258 -1.83 0.93 18.95
N ARG A 259 -3.01 0.33 18.79
CA ARG A 259 -4.30 1.00 18.99
C ARG A 259 -4.53 1.37 20.46
N ILE A 260 -4.13 0.48 21.37
CA ILE A 260 -4.18 0.70 22.82
C ILE A 260 -3.10 1.71 23.23
N VAL A 261 -1.87 1.55 22.72
CA VAL A 261 -0.77 2.50 22.97
C VAL A 261 -1.19 3.91 22.56
N ASP A 262 -1.67 4.08 21.34
CA ASP A 262 -2.06 5.37 20.80
C ASP A 262 -3.20 6.03 21.61
N LEU A 263 -4.24 5.28 21.98
CA LEU A 263 -5.33 5.80 22.82
C LEU A 263 -4.83 6.30 24.17
N TYR A 264 -4.15 5.47 24.96
CA TYR A 264 -3.80 5.80 26.33
C TYR A 264 -2.61 6.79 26.42
N THR A 265 -1.71 6.82 25.43
CA THR A 265 -0.70 7.88 25.35
C THR A 265 -1.33 9.24 25.01
N GLY A 266 -2.43 9.26 24.25
CA GLY A 266 -3.29 10.44 24.08
C GLY A 266 -3.90 10.94 25.38
N MET A 267 -4.06 10.08 26.39
CA MET A 267 -4.49 10.41 27.76
C MET A 267 -3.31 10.69 28.70
N HIS A 268 -2.13 10.94 28.14
CA HIS A 268 -0.88 11.19 28.86
C HIS A 268 -0.45 10.05 29.81
N LYS A 269 -0.91 8.81 29.57
CA LYS A 269 -0.42 7.63 30.29
C LYS A 269 0.88 7.16 29.66
N LYS A 270 1.83 6.75 30.51
CA LYS A 270 3.07 6.08 30.08
C LYS A 270 2.99 4.57 30.21
N ALA A 271 2.10 4.11 31.08
CA ALA A 271 1.83 2.71 31.34
C ALA A 271 0.38 2.54 31.80
N ILE A 272 -0.19 1.35 31.64
CA ILE A 272 -1.54 0.99 32.12
C ILE A 272 -1.54 -0.38 32.79
N PRO A 273 -2.46 -0.64 33.74
CA PRO A 273 -2.73 -2.00 34.15
C PRO A 273 -3.38 -2.77 33.00
N ALA A 274 -2.92 -4.01 32.78
CA ALA A 274 -3.50 -4.93 31.82
C ALA A 274 -3.49 -6.34 32.40
N TYR A 275 -4.43 -7.17 31.97
CA TYR A 275 -4.43 -8.58 32.30
C TYR A 275 -3.78 -9.36 31.16
N ILE A 276 -2.59 -9.90 31.41
CA ILE A 276 -1.76 -10.58 30.42
C ILE A 276 -2.03 -12.08 30.43
N GLN A 277 -2.50 -12.61 29.31
CA GLN A 277 -2.73 -14.04 29.16
C GLN A 277 -2.54 -14.52 27.72
N PRO A 278 -1.64 -15.49 27.47
CA PRO A 278 -1.48 -16.13 26.18
C PRO A 278 -2.78 -16.73 25.65
N ARG A 279 -2.96 -16.67 24.34
CA ARG A 279 -4.13 -17.23 23.63
C ARG A 279 -4.53 -18.66 24.02
N PRO A 280 -3.60 -19.63 24.15
CA PRO A 280 -3.96 -21.02 24.47
C PRO A 280 -4.11 -21.30 25.97
N ALA A 281 -3.90 -20.33 26.85
CA ALA A 281 -4.03 -20.52 28.30
C ALA A 281 -5.49 -20.41 28.74
N VAL A 282 -5.91 -21.26 29.67
CA VAL A 282 -7.23 -21.19 30.31
C VAL A 282 -7.26 -20.00 31.28
N THR A 283 -8.39 -19.31 31.34
CA THR A 283 -8.57 -18.11 32.19
C THR A 283 -8.97 -18.48 33.60
N ASP A 284 -8.27 -17.91 34.58
CA ASP A 284 -8.77 -17.81 35.95
C ASP A 284 -9.72 -16.60 36.05
N TRP A 285 -11.02 -16.87 35.92
CA TRP A 285 -12.03 -15.81 35.88
C TRP A 285 -12.17 -15.05 37.21
N ALA A 286 -11.90 -15.71 38.33
CA ALA A 286 -11.92 -15.05 39.64
C ALA A 286 -10.73 -14.08 39.78
N ASP A 287 -9.54 -14.48 39.34
CA ASP A 287 -8.38 -13.59 39.34
C ASP A 287 -8.55 -12.41 38.36
N VAL A 288 -9.15 -12.63 37.18
CA VAL A 288 -9.48 -11.52 36.26
C VAL A 288 -10.39 -10.49 36.95
N ILE A 289 -11.49 -10.92 37.55
CA ILE A 289 -12.43 -10.03 38.23
C ILE A 289 -11.74 -9.25 39.37
N SER A 290 -11.03 -9.97 40.24
CA SER A 290 -10.26 -9.39 41.35
C SER A 290 -9.18 -8.41 40.87
N SER A 291 -8.55 -8.70 39.74
CA SER A 291 -7.51 -7.86 39.16
C SER A 291 -8.05 -6.54 38.63
N ILE A 292 -9.24 -6.55 38.01
CA ILE A 292 -9.91 -5.32 37.59
C ILE A 292 -10.21 -4.45 38.82
N ASP A 293 -10.80 -5.04 39.87
CA ASP A 293 -11.16 -4.33 41.10
C ASP A 293 -9.97 -3.71 41.81
N ARG A 294 -8.81 -4.37 41.78
CA ARG A 294 -7.59 -3.87 42.42
C ARG A 294 -6.88 -2.78 41.62
N ALA A 295 -6.98 -2.81 40.30
CA ALA A 295 -6.06 -2.06 39.44
C ALA A 295 -6.70 -0.94 38.64
N TRP A 296 -7.97 -1.07 38.25
CA TRP A 296 -8.60 -0.06 37.42
C TRP A 296 -8.80 1.24 38.21
N GLN A 297 -8.53 2.35 37.54
CA GLN A 297 -8.83 3.69 38.00
C GLN A 297 -9.45 4.46 36.84
N PRO A 298 -10.42 5.35 37.11
CA PRO A 298 -11.00 6.19 36.07
C PRO A 298 -9.92 6.95 35.29
N VAL A 299 -10.00 6.89 33.97
CA VAL A 299 -9.23 7.73 33.07
C VAL A 299 -10.17 8.71 32.38
N ASP A 300 -9.65 9.88 32.01
CA ASP A 300 -10.43 10.92 31.33
C ASP A 300 -9.63 11.50 30.16
N ILE A 301 -10.35 12.10 29.22
CA ILE A 301 -9.78 12.87 28.10
C ILE A 301 -10.30 14.30 28.18
N ASP A 302 -9.63 15.23 27.49
CA ASP A 302 -10.19 16.56 27.29
C ASP A 302 -11.36 16.50 26.27
N ALA A 303 -12.52 16.09 26.77
CA ALA A 303 -13.73 15.94 25.96
C ALA A 303 -14.17 17.27 25.35
N GLN A 304 -13.88 18.40 25.99
CA GLN A 304 -14.21 19.70 25.44
C GLN A 304 -13.27 20.07 24.29
N ALA A 305 -11.97 19.86 24.42
CA ALA A 305 -11.03 20.04 23.31
C ALA A 305 -11.38 19.16 22.10
N LEU A 306 -11.82 17.91 22.33
CA LEU A 306 -12.28 17.03 21.26
C LEU A 306 -13.55 17.57 20.55
N ILE A 307 -14.48 18.17 21.29
CA ILE A 307 -15.67 18.83 20.74
C ILE A 307 -15.28 20.11 19.98
N ASP A 308 -14.42 20.94 20.55
CA ASP A 308 -13.99 22.22 19.96
C ASP A 308 -13.18 21.99 18.66
N ALA A 309 -12.46 20.87 18.58
CA ALA A 309 -11.79 20.41 17.37
C ALA A 309 -12.71 19.75 16.34
N PHE A 310 -14.01 19.59 16.61
CA PHE A 310 -14.93 19.01 15.63
C PHE A 310 -15.01 19.90 14.38
N PRO A 311 -14.77 19.39 13.15
CA PRO A 311 -14.68 20.22 11.94
C PRO A 311 -15.98 20.91 11.47
N LEU A 312 -17.07 20.76 12.22
CA LEU A 312 -18.40 21.33 11.94
C LEU A 312 -18.92 22.05 13.18
N PRO A 313 -19.87 22.99 13.03
CA PRO A 313 -20.52 23.62 14.18
C PRO A 313 -21.15 22.56 15.09
N TYR A 314 -20.79 22.58 16.37
CA TYR A 314 -21.39 21.72 17.37
C TYR A 314 -22.87 22.07 17.56
N ARG A 315 -23.74 21.17 17.11
CA ARG A 315 -25.20 21.25 17.18
C ARG A 315 -25.71 19.85 17.55
N PRO A 316 -25.58 19.45 18.82
CA PRO A 316 -25.89 18.10 19.22
C PRO A 316 -27.37 17.76 18.97
N ILE A 317 -27.66 16.52 18.59
CA ILE A 317 -29.05 16.03 18.51
C ILE A 317 -29.63 15.98 19.92
N GLU A 318 -30.80 16.60 20.08
CA GLU A 318 -31.62 16.47 21.29
C GLU A 318 -32.77 15.49 21.00
N PRO A 319 -32.89 14.37 21.74
CA PRO A 319 -34.02 13.46 21.57
C PRO A 319 -35.32 14.12 22.05
N ALA A 320 -36.46 13.71 21.46
CA ALA A 320 -37.76 14.14 21.95
C ALA A 320 -38.01 13.65 23.38
N ALA A 321 -38.92 14.31 24.10
CA ALA A 321 -39.24 13.92 25.47
C ALA A 321 -39.71 12.46 25.55
N GLY A 322 -39.01 11.64 26.34
CA GLY A 322 -39.29 10.20 26.51
C GLY A 322 -38.66 9.29 25.45
N GLU A 323 -37.92 9.85 24.49
CA GLU A 323 -37.17 9.09 23.49
C GLU A 323 -35.66 9.09 23.79
N THR A 324 -34.94 8.17 23.15
CA THR A 324 -33.48 8.11 23.15
C THR A 324 -32.94 8.61 21.81
N ILE A 325 -31.63 8.89 21.76
CA ILE A 325 -30.98 9.29 20.50
C ILE A 325 -31.20 8.31 19.35
N TRP A 326 -31.36 7.02 19.64
CA TRP A 326 -31.53 5.94 18.66
C TRP A 326 -32.84 6.03 17.88
N GLN A 327 -33.83 6.75 18.40
CA GLN A 327 -35.12 7.01 17.75
C GLN A 327 -35.10 8.29 16.90
N SER A 328 -34.00 9.05 16.93
CA SER A 328 -33.87 10.27 16.13
C SER A 328 -34.02 9.96 14.63
N PRO A 329 -34.88 10.70 13.90
CA PRO A 329 -35.02 10.54 12.46
C PRO A 329 -33.70 10.65 11.68
N ILE A 330 -32.73 11.41 12.22
CA ILE A 330 -31.40 11.55 11.61
C ILE A 330 -30.63 10.23 11.71
N LEU A 331 -30.65 9.57 12.88
CA LEU A 331 -29.92 8.32 13.09
C LEU A 331 -30.62 7.14 12.40
N THR A 332 -31.95 7.02 12.52
CA THR A 332 -32.71 5.96 11.85
C THR A 332 -32.67 6.09 10.33
N GLY A 333 -32.43 7.30 9.82
CA GLY A 333 -32.24 7.57 8.40
C GLY A 333 -30.84 7.26 7.86
N LEU A 334 -29.88 6.87 8.71
CA LEU A 334 -28.52 6.56 8.26
C LEU A 334 -28.46 5.28 7.44
N LYS A 335 -27.89 5.38 6.24
CA LYS A 335 -27.50 4.21 5.45
C LYS A 335 -26.19 3.65 5.99
N LEU A 336 -26.22 2.44 6.56
CA LEU A 336 -25.02 1.79 7.14
C LEU A 336 -24.40 0.73 6.21
N GLN A 337 -25.19 0.20 5.28
CA GLN A 337 -24.78 -0.79 4.28
C GLN A 337 -24.83 -0.17 2.88
N HIS A 338 -23.81 -0.42 2.07
CA HIS A 338 -23.69 0.19 0.74
C HIS A 338 -23.32 -0.81 -0.34
N ASP A 339 -23.85 -0.59 -1.54
CA ASP A 339 -23.34 -1.21 -2.76
C ASP A 339 -22.04 -0.50 -3.16
N VAL A 340 -20.95 -1.25 -3.28
CA VAL A 340 -19.63 -0.71 -3.59
C VAL A 340 -19.54 -0.21 -5.04
N ALA A 341 -20.22 -0.87 -5.98
CA ALA A 341 -20.26 -0.46 -7.37
C ALA A 341 -21.08 0.83 -7.53
N GLU A 342 -22.23 0.92 -6.87
CA GLU A 342 -23.05 2.13 -6.84
C GLU A 342 -22.28 3.31 -6.22
N LEU A 343 -21.62 3.08 -5.08
CA LEU A 343 -20.80 4.09 -4.39
C LEU A 343 -19.67 4.61 -5.28
N ARG A 344 -18.94 3.71 -5.97
CA ARG A 344 -17.89 4.08 -6.92
C ARG A 344 -18.44 4.84 -8.13
N ARG A 345 -19.61 4.46 -8.64
CA ARG A 345 -20.27 5.16 -9.75
C ARG A 345 -20.66 6.59 -9.35
N ALA A 346 -21.27 6.75 -8.17
CA ALA A 346 -21.65 8.06 -7.63
C ALA A 346 -20.42 8.95 -7.43
N ASP A 347 -19.34 8.40 -6.86
CA ASP A 347 -18.08 9.12 -6.68
C ASP A 347 -17.44 9.52 -8.01
N LYS A 348 -17.45 8.64 -9.02
CA LYS A 348 -16.96 8.98 -10.36
C LYS A 348 -17.73 10.14 -10.99
N LEU A 349 -19.05 10.19 -10.80
CA LEU A 349 -19.89 11.30 -11.28
C LEU A 349 -19.58 12.60 -10.53
N ALA A 350 -19.52 12.55 -9.20
CA ALA A 350 -19.22 13.71 -8.35
C ALA A 350 -17.82 14.30 -8.64
N THR A 351 -16.84 13.43 -8.87
CA THR A 351 -15.46 13.84 -9.14
C THR A 351 -15.21 14.24 -10.60
N ALA A 352 -16.12 13.95 -11.53
CA ALA A 352 -15.99 14.36 -12.93
C ALA A 352 -16.03 15.88 -13.09
N GLU A 353 -16.84 16.60 -12.31
CA GLU A 353 -16.86 18.06 -12.32
C GLU A 353 -15.64 18.66 -11.62
N ILE A 354 -15.15 18.02 -10.57
CA ILE A 354 -13.90 18.41 -9.90
C ILE A 354 -12.74 18.29 -10.88
N LYS A 355 -12.67 17.20 -11.67
CA LYS A 355 -11.66 17.04 -12.73
C LYS A 355 -11.80 18.03 -13.89
N LYS A 356 -13.00 18.59 -14.12
CA LYS A 356 -13.24 19.66 -15.12
C LYS A 356 -12.90 21.06 -14.62
N LYS A 357 -12.99 21.30 -13.30
CA LYS A 357 -12.73 22.60 -12.63
C LYS A 357 -11.32 22.73 -12.07
N SER A 358 -10.75 21.63 -11.60
CA SER A 358 -9.31 21.46 -11.59
C SER A 358 -8.89 21.61 -13.04
N PRO A 359 -7.89 22.44 -13.38
CA PRO A 359 -7.30 22.30 -14.69
C PRO A 359 -6.98 20.81 -14.84
N GLU A 360 -7.43 20.18 -15.94
CA GLU A 360 -6.65 19.06 -16.48
C GLU A 360 -5.20 19.51 -16.34
N PRO A 361 -4.26 18.67 -15.84
CA PRO A 361 -2.87 19.08 -15.84
C PRO A 361 -2.63 19.60 -17.23
N VAL A 362 -2.45 20.92 -17.33
CA VAL A 362 -2.08 21.54 -18.58
C VAL A 362 -0.77 20.84 -18.80
N VAL A 363 -0.79 19.89 -19.72
CA VAL A 363 0.42 19.39 -20.34
C VAL A 363 0.93 20.65 -20.98
N ASN A 364 1.76 21.39 -20.24
CA ASN A 364 2.57 22.43 -20.80
C ASN A 364 3.58 21.65 -21.62
N ARG A 365 3.15 21.27 -22.83
CA ARG A 365 4.05 20.73 -23.84
C ARG A 365 5.05 21.84 -24.07
N GLN A 366 6.25 21.63 -23.57
CA GLN A 366 7.52 22.26 -23.97
C GLN A 366 7.96 23.61 -23.37
N GLU A 367 7.42 24.09 -22.24
CA GLU A 367 8.04 25.26 -21.57
C GLU A 367 8.33 24.99 -20.09
N GLY A 368 9.44 24.31 -19.80
CA GLY A 368 9.94 24.18 -18.43
C GLY A 368 11.09 23.19 -18.21
N LEU A 369 11.11 22.07 -18.93
CA LEU A 369 12.19 21.07 -18.81
C LEU A 369 13.38 21.48 -19.69
N ARG A 370 14.53 21.75 -19.07
CA ARG A 370 15.77 22.00 -19.81
C ARG A 370 16.24 20.70 -20.46
N SER A 371 16.66 20.73 -21.72
CA SER A 371 17.41 19.61 -22.31
C SER A 371 18.78 19.49 -21.64
N ALA A 372 19.38 18.30 -21.67
CA ALA A 372 20.78 18.16 -21.31
C ALA A 372 21.67 19.00 -22.26
N PRO A 373 22.90 19.36 -21.85
CA PRO A 373 23.78 20.20 -22.66
C PRO A 373 24.05 19.57 -24.03
N SER A 374 23.72 20.29 -25.10
CA SER A 374 24.03 19.87 -26.48
C SER A 374 25.54 19.86 -26.78
N THR A 375 26.38 20.26 -25.83
CA THR A 375 27.84 20.35 -25.95
C THR A 375 28.57 19.08 -25.48
N TRP A 376 27.86 18.06 -24.98
CA TRP A 376 28.51 16.81 -24.59
C TRP A 376 29.05 16.06 -25.81
N THR A 377 30.35 15.76 -25.78
CA THR A 377 31.00 14.84 -26.73
C THR A 377 30.97 13.40 -26.24
N GLU A 378 30.68 13.19 -24.96
CA GLU A 378 30.50 11.91 -24.28
C GLU A 378 29.46 12.12 -23.17
N ILE A 379 28.46 11.24 -23.06
CA ILE A 379 27.31 11.40 -22.16
C ILE A 379 27.64 10.80 -20.79
N PRO A 380 27.62 11.59 -19.70
CA PRO A 380 27.62 11.05 -18.35
C PRO A 380 26.30 10.31 -18.10
N LEU A 381 26.34 9.00 -17.88
CA LEU A 381 25.16 8.16 -17.65
C LEU A 381 25.33 7.38 -16.35
N SER A 382 24.27 7.34 -15.55
CA SER A 382 24.18 6.48 -14.38
C SER A 382 23.48 5.17 -14.71
N TRP A 383 24.18 4.06 -14.46
CA TRP A 383 23.62 2.71 -14.42
C TRP A 383 24.37 1.87 -13.38
N ALA A 384 23.82 0.72 -13.00
CA ALA A 384 24.50 -0.24 -12.12
C ALA A 384 25.63 -0.93 -12.90
N ALA A 385 26.80 -0.30 -12.94
CA ALA A 385 27.97 -0.79 -13.65
C ALA A 385 28.64 -1.98 -12.94
N SER A 386 29.43 -2.73 -13.71
CA SER A 386 30.21 -3.85 -13.21
C SER A 386 31.30 -3.33 -12.25
N THR A 387 31.61 -4.09 -11.20
CA THR A 387 32.61 -3.72 -10.19
C THR A 387 33.69 -4.79 -10.05
N THR A 388 34.75 -4.53 -9.29
CA THR A 388 35.75 -5.58 -8.98
C THR A 388 35.16 -6.76 -8.20
N GLY A 389 34.11 -6.53 -7.39
CA GLY A 389 33.41 -7.57 -6.64
C GLY A 389 32.32 -8.31 -7.44
N VAL A 390 31.77 -7.67 -8.47
CA VAL A 390 30.80 -8.27 -9.40
C VAL A 390 31.22 -7.89 -10.83
N PRO A 391 32.14 -8.66 -11.45
CA PRO A 391 32.82 -8.26 -12.69
C PRO A 391 31.98 -8.46 -13.96
N TYR A 392 30.67 -8.70 -13.81
CA TYR A 392 29.74 -9.06 -14.87
C TYR A 392 28.65 -7.99 -15.03
N ALA A 393 28.11 -7.89 -16.24
CA ALA A 393 27.02 -6.99 -16.54
C ALA A 393 25.67 -7.64 -16.21
N ASN A 394 24.80 -6.92 -15.49
CA ASN A 394 23.38 -7.23 -15.51
C ASN A 394 22.78 -6.74 -16.82
N LEU A 395 22.16 -7.63 -17.60
CA LEU A 395 21.59 -7.33 -18.92
C LEU A 395 20.73 -6.06 -18.90
N GLY A 396 19.79 -5.97 -17.95
CA GLY A 396 18.85 -4.87 -17.87
C GLY A 396 19.54 -3.52 -17.67
N ASP A 397 20.35 -3.42 -16.63
CA ASP A 397 21.03 -2.15 -16.30
C ASP A 397 22.08 -1.78 -17.34
N ALA A 398 22.78 -2.75 -17.93
CA ALA A 398 23.81 -2.52 -18.94
C ALA A 398 23.23 -2.09 -20.31
N LEU A 399 22.00 -2.52 -20.65
CA LEU A 399 21.29 -2.03 -21.84
C LEU A 399 21.01 -0.52 -21.79
N SER A 400 21.04 0.11 -20.60
CA SER A 400 20.95 1.57 -20.47
C SER A 400 21.98 2.29 -21.33
N ALA A 401 23.24 1.85 -21.24
CA ALA A 401 24.32 2.45 -22.01
C ALA A 401 24.12 2.24 -23.51
N VAL A 402 23.73 1.04 -23.92
CA VAL A 402 23.51 0.68 -25.33
C VAL A 402 22.41 1.55 -25.94
N VAL A 403 21.26 1.65 -25.28
CA VAL A 403 20.11 2.42 -25.78
C VAL A 403 20.43 3.90 -25.84
N VAL A 404 20.95 4.49 -24.75
CA VAL A 404 21.26 5.93 -24.71
C VAL A 404 22.31 6.29 -25.76
N SER A 405 23.33 5.44 -25.96
CA SER A 405 24.37 5.65 -26.96
C SER A 405 23.83 5.54 -28.38
N ALA A 406 22.97 4.56 -28.67
CA ALA A 406 22.37 4.38 -29.99
C ALA A 406 21.44 5.55 -30.35
N VAL A 407 20.59 5.97 -29.41
CA VAL A 407 19.62 7.05 -29.63
C VAL A 407 20.29 8.42 -29.73
N SER A 408 21.40 8.66 -29.03
CA SER A 408 22.16 9.92 -29.13
C SER A 408 23.24 9.93 -30.22
N GLY A 409 23.76 8.77 -30.62
CA GLY A 409 24.94 8.64 -31.46
C GLY A 409 26.26 8.99 -30.75
N LEU A 410 26.25 9.16 -29.42
CA LEU A 410 27.42 9.61 -28.65
C LEU A 410 27.98 8.52 -27.73
N PRO A 411 29.30 8.52 -27.47
CA PRO A 411 29.93 7.68 -26.45
C PRO A 411 29.34 7.93 -25.05
N ILE A 412 29.40 6.92 -24.19
CA ILE A 412 28.89 6.98 -22.82
C ILE A 412 30.05 6.87 -21.83
N ARG A 413 30.04 7.74 -20.81
CA ARG A 413 30.89 7.62 -19.62
C ARG A 413 30.05 7.25 -18.42
N HIS A 414 30.52 6.28 -17.65
CA HIS A 414 29.90 5.97 -16.37
C HIS A 414 29.99 7.15 -15.41
N ALA A 415 28.85 7.49 -14.82
CA ALA A 415 28.72 8.42 -13.72
C ALA A 415 28.09 7.69 -12.53
N GLY A 416 28.81 7.62 -11.41
CA GLY A 416 28.31 7.07 -10.16
C GLY A 416 27.01 7.75 -9.70
N PHE A 417 26.22 7.04 -8.89
CA PHE A 417 24.89 7.50 -8.48
C PHE A 417 24.90 8.77 -7.61
N ASP A 418 26.07 9.15 -7.07
CA ASP A 418 26.28 10.34 -6.26
C ASP A 418 27.28 11.34 -6.87
N ALA A 419 27.60 11.18 -8.16
CA ALA A 419 28.49 12.10 -8.86
C ALA A 419 27.91 13.54 -8.83
N PRO A 420 28.72 14.58 -8.57
CA PRO A 420 28.23 15.95 -8.44
C PRO A 420 27.88 16.62 -9.78
N GLY A 421 28.17 15.96 -10.91
CA GLY A 421 27.95 16.49 -12.25
C GLY A 421 26.57 16.19 -12.83
N GLU A 422 26.24 16.90 -13.91
CA GLU A 422 25.05 16.66 -14.72
C GLU A 422 25.14 15.32 -15.46
N ARG A 423 24.06 14.54 -15.46
CA ARG A 423 24.04 13.18 -16.03
C ARG A 423 22.65 12.67 -16.38
N VAL A 424 22.61 11.69 -17.29
CA VAL A 424 21.39 10.96 -17.65
C VAL A 424 21.18 9.78 -16.69
N VAL A 425 19.92 9.49 -16.40
CA VAL A 425 19.47 8.33 -15.62
C VAL A 425 18.45 7.58 -16.48
N GLY A 426 18.89 6.49 -17.09
CA GLY A 426 18.15 5.73 -18.09
C GLY A 426 17.50 4.46 -17.53
N VAL A 427 17.80 3.32 -18.13
CA VAL A 427 17.20 2.02 -17.79
C VAL A 427 17.55 1.58 -16.36
N GLY A 428 16.62 0.86 -15.71
CA GLY A 428 16.82 0.22 -14.42
C GLY A 428 15.87 0.73 -13.31
N THR A 429 15.96 0.11 -12.13
CA THR A 429 15.26 0.59 -10.92
C THR A 429 16.23 1.34 -10.02
N ILE A 430 16.79 2.44 -10.53
CA ILE A 430 17.95 3.13 -9.93
C ILE A 430 17.64 4.58 -9.52
N GLY A 431 16.48 5.12 -9.88
CA GLY A 431 16.12 6.52 -9.61
C GLY A 431 16.16 6.88 -8.12
N HIS A 432 15.82 5.92 -7.24
CA HIS A 432 15.81 6.11 -5.79
C HIS A 432 17.21 6.31 -5.17
N ALA A 433 18.28 5.92 -5.87
CA ALA A 433 19.64 5.98 -5.36
C ALA A 433 20.40 7.23 -5.84
N GLN A 434 19.81 8.02 -6.75
CA GLN A 434 20.47 9.17 -7.36
C GLN A 434 20.50 10.38 -6.43
N ARG A 435 21.67 11.00 -6.31
CA ARG A 435 21.89 12.25 -5.55
C ARG A 435 23.02 13.09 -6.14
N ASN A 436 23.08 14.35 -5.75
CA ASN A 436 24.00 15.39 -6.18
C ASN A 436 23.89 15.76 -7.67
N GLY A 437 24.14 17.03 -7.99
CA GLY A 437 24.25 17.51 -9.37
C GLY A 437 22.89 17.66 -10.06
N VAL A 438 22.88 17.52 -11.39
CA VAL A 438 21.68 17.66 -12.23
C VAL A 438 21.36 16.32 -12.90
N LEU A 439 20.13 15.84 -12.71
CA LEU A 439 19.71 14.49 -13.12
C LEU A 439 18.68 14.57 -14.24
N HIS A 440 18.95 13.97 -15.39
CA HIS A 440 18.00 13.84 -16.49
C HIS A 440 17.40 12.43 -16.47
N PHE A 441 16.19 12.28 -15.95
CA PHE A 441 15.51 10.98 -15.93
C PHE A 441 14.84 10.74 -17.28
N TRP A 442 15.18 9.60 -17.89
CA TRP A 442 14.60 9.16 -19.16
C TRP A 442 14.25 7.69 -19.10
N GLY A 443 13.03 7.41 -18.63
CA GLY A 443 12.44 6.08 -18.59
C GLY A 443 12.91 5.18 -17.43
N THR A 444 13.68 5.74 -16.49
CA THR A 444 14.10 5.02 -15.28
C THR A 444 12.93 4.75 -14.35
N GLY A 445 13.00 3.63 -13.63
CA GLY A 445 12.12 3.33 -12.50
C GLY A 445 12.79 3.60 -11.16
N MET A 446 12.01 3.55 -10.08
CA MET A 446 12.54 3.62 -8.73
C MET A 446 11.84 2.68 -7.76
N ASP A 447 12.49 2.42 -6.62
CA ASP A 447 11.89 1.71 -5.50
C ASP A 447 11.48 2.78 -4.49
N ALA A 448 10.17 2.98 -4.35
CA ALA A 448 9.62 4.04 -3.50
C ALA A 448 9.97 3.86 -2.03
N THR A 449 10.39 2.65 -1.59
CA THR A 449 10.74 2.33 -0.20
C THR A 449 12.19 2.66 0.15
N ARG A 450 13.03 2.97 -0.85
CA ARG A 450 14.46 3.21 -0.67
C ARG A 450 14.83 4.69 -0.77
N ASN A 451 15.80 5.10 0.04
CA ASN A 451 16.22 6.49 0.19
C ASN A 451 17.63 6.71 -0.38
N ALA A 452 17.81 7.83 -1.10
CA ALA A 452 19.09 8.21 -1.72
C ALA A 452 20.17 8.66 -0.71
N VAL A 453 19.75 9.18 0.44
CA VAL A 453 20.62 9.83 1.43
C VAL A 453 20.98 8.85 2.54
N ASP A 454 19.97 8.21 3.14
CA ASP A 454 20.13 7.29 4.27
C ASP A 454 19.29 6.03 4.05
N ARG A 455 19.96 4.91 3.76
CA ARG A 455 19.32 3.62 3.47
C ARG A 455 18.56 3.02 4.68
N THR A 456 18.71 3.58 5.87
CA THR A 456 17.96 3.17 7.07
C THR A 456 16.61 3.88 7.18
N ILE A 457 16.43 5.00 6.46
CA ILE A 457 15.17 5.74 6.42
C ILE A 457 14.28 5.12 5.34
N PRO A 458 13.05 4.69 5.70
CA PRO A 458 12.12 4.19 4.70
C PRO A 458 11.65 5.34 3.81
N ASN A 459 11.43 4.99 2.55
CA ASN A 459 10.90 5.82 1.49
C ASN A 459 11.87 6.79 0.80
N PHE A 460 11.59 7.04 -0.47
CA PHE A 460 12.31 8.03 -1.26
C PHE A 460 12.13 9.43 -0.69
N VAL A 461 13.24 10.15 -0.55
CA VAL A 461 13.25 11.59 -0.28
C VAL A 461 14.07 12.27 -1.37
N LYS A 462 13.66 13.49 -1.72
CA LYS A 462 14.44 14.34 -2.60
C LYS A 462 15.81 14.59 -1.97
N ALA A 463 16.88 14.17 -2.64
CA ALA A 463 18.23 14.37 -2.13
C ALA A 463 18.58 15.87 -2.09
N PRO A 464 19.29 16.36 -1.05
CA PRO A 464 19.79 17.72 -1.03
C PRO A 464 20.78 17.94 -2.19
N ASP A 465 20.98 19.20 -2.58
CA ASP A 465 21.94 19.60 -3.63
C ASP A 465 21.77 18.86 -4.96
N THR A 466 20.53 18.44 -5.25
CA THR A 466 20.18 17.63 -6.42
C THR A 466 19.04 18.29 -7.20
N THR A 467 19.28 18.56 -8.47
CA THR A 467 18.26 19.06 -9.41
C THR A 467 17.75 17.89 -10.24
N TYR A 468 16.45 17.64 -10.20
CA TYR A 468 15.80 16.58 -10.95
C TYR A 468 15.09 17.17 -12.17
N GLN A 469 15.44 16.69 -13.37
CA GLN A 469 14.78 17.02 -14.62
C GLN A 469 14.17 15.73 -15.18
N ILE A 470 12.85 15.61 -15.04
CA ILE A 470 12.15 14.37 -15.35
C ILE A 470 11.56 14.45 -16.74
N HIS A 471 12.29 13.90 -17.71
CA HIS A 471 11.87 13.86 -19.10
C HIS A 471 10.90 12.72 -19.36
N ALA A 472 11.17 11.55 -18.80
CA ALA A 472 10.25 10.42 -18.76
C ALA A 472 10.56 9.52 -17.55
N THR A 473 9.55 8.81 -17.05
CA THR A 473 9.71 7.75 -16.04
C THR A 473 9.34 6.40 -16.64
N ARG A 474 9.71 5.29 -16.01
CA ARG A 474 9.28 3.96 -16.49
C ARG A 474 7.75 3.84 -16.54
N GLY A 475 7.09 4.42 -15.54
CA GLY A 475 5.64 4.43 -15.45
C GLY A 475 5.10 5.41 -14.41
N PRO A 476 3.77 5.36 -14.17
CA PRO A 476 3.07 6.31 -13.32
C PRO A 476 3.40 6.14 -11.83
N GLN A 477 3.89 4.99 -11.36
CA GLN A 477 4.24 4.82 -9.94
C GLN A 477 5.55 5.55 -9.62
N THR A 478 6.54 5.45 -10.51
CA THR A 478 7.77 6.23 -10.39
C THR A 478 7.47 7.73 -10.48
N ALA A 479 6.63 8.16 -11.43
CA ALA A 479 6.22 9.57 -11.53
C ALA A 479 5.51 10.06 -10.25
N SER A 480 4.60 9.26 -9.70
CA SER A 480 3.88 9.59 -8.46
C SER A 480 4.84 9.72 -7.27
N THR A 481 5.85 8.84 -7.20
CA THR A 481 6.87 8.86 -6.13
C THR A 481 7.71 10.14 -6.19
N LEU A 482 8.10 10.58 -7.39
CA LEU A 482 8.85 11.83 -7.59
C LEU A 482 7.98 13.06 -7.27
N ALA A 483 6.76 13.10 -7.82
CA ALA A 483 5.81 14.18 -7.61
C ALA A 483 5.47 14.39 -6.12
N ALA A 484 5.38 13.32 -5.33
CA ALA A 484 5.18 13.35 -3.89
C ALA A 484 6.22 14.19 -3.11
N THR A 485 7.41 14.35 -3.68
CA THR A 485 8.52 15.12 -3.08
C THR A 485 8.66 16.53 -3.67
N GLY A 486 7.68 16.98 -4.44
CA GLY A 486 7.68 18.28 -5.12
C GLY A 486 8.65 18.34 -6.31
N ILE A 487 8.97 17.20 -6.93
CA ILE A 487 9.72 17.14 -8.19
C ILE A 487 8.70 17.16 -9.35
N GLU A 488 8.88 18.08 -10.29
CA GLU A 488 8.04 18.15 -11.49
C GLU A 488 8.29 16.95 -12.42
N VAL A 489 7.22 16.40 -12.99
CA VAL A 489 7.25 15.23 -13.87
C VAL A 489 6.55 15.52 -15.19
N SER A 490 7.09 15.02 -16.31
CA SER A 490 6.55 15.28 -17.66
C SER A 490 5.23 14.56 -17.98
N GLY A 491 4.93 13.47 -17.27
CA GLY A 491 3.83 12.56 -17.62
C GLY A 491 4.11 11.63 -18.80
N VAL A 492 5.35 11.61 -19.32
CA VAL A 492 5.80 10.66 -20.33
C VAL A 492 6.30 9.38 -19.66
N TYR A 493 5.84 8.23 -20.15
CA TYR A 493 6.14 6.92 -19.58
C TYR A 493 6.77 5.98 -20.59
N GLY A 494 7.65 5.10 -20.11
CA GLY A 494 8.16 3.95 -20.86
C GLY A 494 9.56 3.54 -20.42
N ASP A 495 9.89 2.27 -20.62
CA ASP A 495 11.25 1.75 -20.42
C ASP A 495 12.07 1.93 -21.73
N PRO A 496 13.28 2.52 -21.71
CA PRO A 496 14.08 2.71 -22.93
C PRO A 496 14.46 1.40 -23.63
N VAL A 497 14.46 0.26 -22.93
CA VAL A 497 14.66 -1.06 -23.57
C VAL A 497 13.59 -1.37 -24.62
N TRP A 498 12.44 -0.68 -24.60
CA TRP A 498 11.44 -0.74 -25.67
C TRP A 498 11.99 -0.34 -27.06
N LEU A 499 13.08 0.42 -27.11
CA LEU A 499 13.69 0.85 -28.36
C LEU A 499 14.65 -0.19 -28.94
N LEU A 500 14.89 -1.30 -28.25
CA LEU A 500 15.89 -2.30 -28.62
C LEU A 500 15.68 -2.91 -30.01
N PRO A 501 14.44 -3.22 -30.48
CA PRO A 501 14.24 -3.70 -31.86
C PRO A 501 14.64 -2.70 -32.95
N GLN A 502 14.73 -1.41 -32.63
CA GLN A 502 15.19 -0.36 -33.55
C GLN A 502 16.73 -0.21 -33.54
N ILE A 503 17.41 -0.93 -32.65
CA ILE A 503 18.88 -0.98 -32.53
C ILE A 503 19.38 -2.35 -33.02
N TRP A 504 18.76 -3.41 -32.51
CA TRP A 504 19.02 -4.81 -32.80
C TRP A 504 17.76 -5.48 -33.34
N PRO A 505 17.44 -5.35 -34.63
CA PRO A 505 16.19 -5.89 -35.18
C PRO A 505 16.11 -7.41 -35.09
N MET A 506 17.25 -8.12 -35.15
CA MET A 506 17.38 -9.56 -34.89
C MET A 506 16.31 -10.44 -35.57
N ARG A 507 15.96 -10.10 -36.82
CA ARG A 507 14.90 -10.78 -37.60
C ARG A 507 15.28 -12.20 -38.05
N ASP A 508 16.57 -12.53 -37.94
CA ASP A 508 17.21 -13.75 -38.40
C ASP A 508 17.40 -14.80 -37.29
N VAL A 509 16.94 -14.53 -36.06
CA VAL A 509 17.12 -15.45 -34.93
C VAL A 509 16.23 -16.68 -35.07
N GLU A 510 16.86 -17.85 -35.21
CA GLU A 510 16.18 -19.15 -35.23
C GLU A 510 15.63 -19.52 -33.84
N LYS A 511 14.39 -20.04 -33.81
CA LYS A 511 13.77 -20.57 -32.59
C LYS A 511 14.35 -21.94 -32.25
N LYS A 512 14.98 -22.04 -31.07
CA LYS A 512 15.63 -23.25 -30.54
C LYS A 512 14.89 -23.84 -29.35
N TYR A 513 14.19 -23.00 -28.59
CA TYR A 513 13.59 -23.37 -27.31
C TYR A 513 12.09 -23.10 -27.30
N ARG A 514 11.30 -24.08 -26.84
CA ARG A 514 9.84 -23.91 -26.74
C ARG A 514 9.46 -22.95 -25.60
N ILE A 515 10.24 -22.91 -24.53
CA ILE A 515 10.03 -22.05 -23.36
C ILE A 515 11.38 -21.51 -22.90
N GLY A 516 11.53 -20.19 -22.89
CA GLY A 516 12.61 -19.52 -22.16
C GLY A 516 12.14 -19.13 -20.77
N VAL A 517 12.95 -19.41 -19.76
CA VAL A 517 12.67 -19.05 -18.36
C VAL A 517 13.76 -18.12 -17.87
N ILE A 518 13.47 -16.83 -17.71
CA ILE A 518 14.47 -15.83 -17.34
C ILE A 518 14.40 -15.56 -15.84
N LEU A 519 15.48 -15.86 -15.12
CA LEU A 519 15.58 -15.78 -13.68
C LEU A 519 15.96 -14.37 -13.19
N HIS A 520 15.44 -13.99 -12.03
CA HIS A 520 15.97 -12.85 -11.28
C HIS A 520 17.29 -13.25 -10.59
N LEU A 521 18.24 -12.31 -10.47
CA LEU A 521 19.58 -12.56 -9.90
C LEU A 521 19.57 -13.24 -8.52
N THR A 522 18.55 -12.95 -7.70
CA THR A 522 18.40 -13.53 -6.34
C THR A 522 18.05 -15.01 -6.33
N GLU A 523 17.63 -15.56 -7.48
CA GLU A 523 17.26 -16.97 -7.68
C GLU A 523 18.41 -17.79 -8.27
N LEU A 524 19.54 -17.15 -8.58
CA LEU A 524 20.77 -17.82 -8.99
C LEU A 524 21.52 -18.35 -7.77
N ASP A 525 22.10 -19.53 -7.91
CA ASP A 525 22.99 -20.14 -6.91
C ASP A 525 24.31 -19.35 -6.81
N GLU A 526 24.87 -19.00 -7.97
CA GLU A 526 26.05 -18.16 -8.11
C GLU A 526 25.77 -16.95 -9.00
N GLN A 527 26.24 -15.77 -8.60
CA GLN A 527 26.09 -14.54 -9.39
C GLN A 527 27.21 -14.41 -10.45
N THR A 528 27.26 -15.38 -11.36
CA THR A 528 28.16 -15.42 -12.53
C THR A 528 27.34 -15.66 -13.80
N PRO A 529 27.87 -15.44 -15.02
CA PRO A 529 27.16 -15.72 -16.27
C PRO A 529 26.77 -17.20 -16.45
N ASN A 530 27.51 -18.11 -15.79
CA ASN A 530 27.25 -19.55 -15.80
C ASN A 530 26.41 -20.02 -14.60
N GLY A 531 26.01 -19.09 -13.72
CA GLY A 531 25.19 -19.40 -12.55
C GLY A 531 23.87 -20.03 -12.94
N THR A 532 23.52 -21.11 -12.26
CA THR A 532 22.26 -21.84 -12.43
C THR A 532 21.24 -21.44 -11.38
N ALA A 533 20.02 -21.93 -11.50
CA ALA A 533 18.98 -21.75 -10.50
C ALA A 533 19.36 -22.44 -9.17
N LYS A 534 19.02 -21.82 -8.05
CA LYS A 534 19.12 -22.43 -6.72
C LYS A 534 18.38 -23.77 -6.65
N ALA A 535 19.05 -24.79 -6.12
CA ALA A 535 18.55 -26.17 -6.14
C ALA A 535 17.24 -26.38 -5.36
N GLU A 536 17.00 -25.57 -4.32
CA GLU A 536 15.78 -25.59 -3.51
C GLU A 536 14.54 -25.05 -4.26
N LEU A 537 14.73 -24.34 -5.37
CA LEU A 537 13.64 -23.78 -6.18
C LEU A 537 13.10 -24.85 -7.13
N SER A 538 12.23 -25.71 -6.60
CA SER A 538 11.64 -26.85 -7.31
C SER A 538 10.95 -26.47 -8.63
N ARG A 539 10.51 -25.22 -8.77
CA ARG A 539 9.91 -24.69 -10.00
C ARG A 539 10.83 -24.73 -11.22
N TYR A 540 12.14 -24.74 -11.03
CA TYR A 540 13.13 -24.77 -12.10
C TYR A 540 13.65 -26.18 -12.41
N GLN A 541 13.16 -27.20 -11.70
CA GLN A 541 13.51 -28.58 -12.00
C GLN A 541 12.92 -28.99 -13.35
N LEU A 542 13.80 -29.31 -14.29
CA LEU A 542 13.43 -29.75 -15.62
C LEU A 542 13.08 -31.25 -15.59
N PRO A 543 12.03 -31.69 -16.32
CA PRO A 543 11.73 -33.11 -16.44
C PRO A 543 12.89 -33.84 -17.13
N TYR A 544 13.24 -35.03 -16.63
CA TYR A 544 14.12 -35.97 -17.32
C TYR A 544 13.30 -36.72 -18.38
N THR A 545 12.81 -36.05 -19.41
CA THR A 545 12.11 -36.76 -20.51
C THR A 545 12.57 -36.24 -21.87
N GLY A 546 13.10 -37.17 -22.68
CA GLY A 546 13.58 -36.94 -24.04
C GLY A 546 12.46 -36.80 -25.06
N ASP A 547 11.43 -36.02 -24.77
CA ASP A 547 10.27 -35.78 -25.66
C ASP A 547 10.35 -34.49 -26.50
N GLY A 548 11.48 -33.76 -26.43
CA GLY A 548 11.73 -32.60 -27.30
C GLY A 548 11.10 -31.29 -26.82
N SER A 549 10.59 -31.22 -25.59
CA SER A 549 10.11 -29.97 -24.96
C SER A 549 11.25 -29.14 -24.36
N SER A 550 12.03 -28.44 -25.18
CA SER A 550 13.23 -27.73 -24.69
C SER A 550 12.88 -26.48 -23.87
N VAL A 551 12.80 -26.64 -22.54
CA VAL A 551 12.79 -25.53 -21.57
C VAL A 551 14.23 -25.08 -21.35
N HIS A 552 14.49 -23.77 -21.54
CA HIS A 552 15.82 -23.19 -21.40
C HIS A 552 15.83 -22.15 -20.28
N LEU A 553 16.66 -22.37 -19.26
CA LEU A 553 16.83 -21.43 -18.16
C LEU A 553 17.86 -20.37 -18.58
N ILE A 554 17.48 -19.10 -18.49
CA ILE A 554 18.30 -17.97 -18.93
C ILE A 554 18.66 -17.11 -17.71
N ASN A 555 19.96 -16.95 -17.50
CA ASN A 555 20.53 -16.04 -16.52
C ASN A 555 20.75 -14.65 -17.15
N THR A 556 20.39 -13.58 -16.43
CA THR A 556 20.55 -12.18 -16.87
C THR A 556 21.97 -11.61 -16.74
N LEU A 557 22.93 -12.34 -16.16
CA LEU A 557 24.34 -11.94 -16.11
C LEU A 557 25.06 -12.35 -17.40
N THR A 558 25.93 -11.48 -17.88
CA THR A 558 26.75 -11.73 -19.07
C THR A 558 28.10 -11.03 -18.95
N GLU A 559 29.01 -11.37 -19.86
CA GLU A 559 30.26 -10.63 -20.00
C GLU A 559 29.97 -9.16 -20.32
N LYS A 560 30.84 -8.28 -19.84
CA LYS A 560 30.60 -6.84 -19.86
C LYS A 560 31.00 -6.19 -21.20
N THR A 561 30.47 -6.73 -22.29
CA THR A 561 30.68 -6.24 -23.67
C THR A 561 29.36 -6.09 -24.41
N VAL A 562 29.35 -5.26 -25.46
CA VAL A 562 28.16 -5.06 -26.29
C VAL A 562 27.77 -6.36 -26.99
N GLU A 563 28.74 -7.13 -27.45
CA GLU A 563 28.54 -8.40 -28.14
C GLU A 563 27.91 -9.45 -27.22
N ALA A 564 28.31 -9.48 -25.95
CA ALA A 564 27.77 -10.41 -24.97
C ALA A 564 26.34 -10.02 -24.51
N LEU A 565 26.02 -8.73 -24.50
CA LEU A 565 24.64 -8.24 -24.32
C LEU A 565 23.78 -8.59 -25.54
N GLU A 566 24.30 -8.38 -26.75
CA GLU A 566 23.64 -8.72 -28.00
C GLU A 566 23.33 -10.23 -28.08
N GLU A 567 24.29 -11.08 -27.72
CA GLU A 567 24.09 -12.54 -27.68
C GLU A 567 23.08 -12.95 -26.61
N LYS A 568 23.05 -12.28 -25.46
CA LYS A 568 22.05 -12.55 -24.42
C LYS A 568 20.62 -12.20 -24.88
N VAL A 569 20.46 -11.13 -25.65
CA VAL A 569 19.18 -10.80 -26.28
C VAL A 569 18.82 -11.84 -27.34
N ARG A 570 19.79 -12.27 -28.16
CA ARG A 570 19.62 -13.35 -29.14
C ARG A 570 19.18 -14.67 -28.48
N GLU A 571 19.74 -15.00 -27.32
CA GLU A 571 19.34 -16.16 -26.52
C GLU A 571 17.86 -16.08 -26.11
N ILE A 572 17.41 -14.93 -25.61
CA ILE A 572 15.98 -14.71 -25.28
C ILE A 572 15.12 -14.85 -26.54
N LEU A 573 15.54 -14.25 -27.66
CA LEU A 573 14.81 -14.30 -28.93
C LEU A 573 14.77 -15.69 -29.56
N SER A 574 15.67 -16.60 -29.19
CA SER A 574 15.64 -17.99 -29.63
C SER A 574 14.53 -18.82 -28.97
N CYS A 575 13.74 -18.23 -28.08
CA CYS A 575 12.62 -18.88 -27.41
C CYS A 575 11.27 -18.54 -28.08
N ASP A 576 10.36 -19.51 -28.15
CA ASP A 576 8.98 -19.30 -28.67
C ASP A 576 8.10 -18.50 -27.71
N LEU A 577 8.32 -18.64 -26.41
CA LEU A 577 7.65 -17.87 -25.36
C LEU A 577 8.57 -17.69 -24.15
N ILE A 578 8.28 -16.67 -23.33
CA ILE A 578 9.06 -16.32 -22.14
C ILE A 578 8.22 -16.38 -20.87
N LEU A 579 8.71 -17.11 -19.87
CA LEU A 579 8.32 -16.94 -18.47
C LEU A 579 9.44 -16.21 -17.74
N SER A 580 9.14 -15.18 -16.95
CA SER A 580 10.22 -14.46 -16.26
C SER A 580 9.84 -13.96 -14.87
N THR A 581 10.79 -14.04 -13.94
CA THR A 581 10.77 -13.32 -12.65
C THR A 581 11.53 -11.98 -12.72
N SER A 582 12.18 -11.69 -13.86
CA SER A 582 12.94 -10.46 -14.12
C SER A 582 12.12 -9.48 -14.95
N LEU A 583 12.14 -8.19 -14.57
CA LEU A 583 11.50 -7.10 -15.35
C LEU A 583 11.96 -7.12 -16.80
N HIS A 584 13.27 -7.00 -17.04
CA HIS A 584 13.78 -6.85 -18.41
C HIS A 584 13.62 -8.12 -19.24
N GLY A 585 13.46 -9.29 -18.60
CA GLY A 585 13.04 -10.49 -19.31
C GLY A 585 11.68 -10.31 -19.99
N LEU A 586 10.73 -9.66 -19.30
CA LEU A 586 9.41 -9.32 -19.86
C LEU A 586 9.48 -8.13 -20.80
N VAL A 587 10.19 -7.05 -20.47
CA VAL A 587 10.30 -5.87 -21.36
C VAL A 587 10.87 -6.25 -22.72
N ILE A 588 11.95 -7.07 -22.74
CA ILE A 588 12.56 -7.57 -23.98
C ILE A 588 11.56 -8.48 -24.74
N ALA A 589 10.89 -9.40 -24.06
CA ALA A 589 9.91 -10.27 -24.71
C ALA A 589 8.77 -9.46 -25.35
N GLU A 590 8.18 -8.52 -24.62
CA GLU A 590 7.09 -7.66 -25.09
C GLU A 590 7.52 -6.83 -26.31
N THR A 591 8.68 -6.18 -26.26
CA THR A 591 9.11 -5.28 -27.35
C THR A 591 9.45 -6.02 -28.65
N TYR A 592 9.89 -7.28 -28.56
CA TYR A 592 10.13 -8.13 -29.74
C TYR A 592 8.90 -8.95 -30.14
N GLY A 593 7.77 -8.79 -29.45
CA GLY A 593 6.53 -9.51 -29.75
C GLY A 593 6.59 -11.01 -29.43
N ILE A 594 7.40 -11.42 -28.46
CA ILE A 594 7.48 -12.80 -27.98
C ILE A 594 6.39 -13.00 -26.91
N PRO A 595 5.51 -14.00 -27.06
CA PRO A 595 4.52 -14.33 -26.03
C PRO A 595 5.16 -14.50 -24.66
N CYS A 596 4.66 -13.80 -23.65
CA CYS A 596 5.27 -13.88 -22.33
C CYS A 596 4.28 -13.78 -21.18
N ALA A 597 4.70 -14.24 -20.00
CA ALA A 597 3.98 -14.04 -18.76
C ALA A 597 4.93 -13.90 -17.57
N TRP A 598 4.48 -13.13 -16.58
CA TRP A 598 5.17 -13.05 -15.30
C TRP A 598 5.13 -14.38 -14.57
N PHE A 599 6.29 -14.91 -14.21
CA PHE A 599 6.40 -16.16 -13.49
C PHE A 599 6.31 -15.92 -11.97
N ALA A 600 5.11 -15.55 -11.53
CA ALA A 600 4.82 -15.18 -10.15
C ALA A 600 5.27 -16.27 -9.17
N THR A 601 5.73 -15.86 -7.99
CA THR A 601 6.44 -16.72 -7.03
C THR A 601 5.52 -17.23 -5.92
N TYR A 602 4.22 -17.26 -6.18
CA TYR A 602 3.14 -17.68 -5.30
C TYR A 602 2.04 -18.32 -6.15
N GLY A 603 1.17 -19.10 -5.53
CA GLY A 603 0.05 -19.76 -6.22
C GLY A 603 0.30 -21.23 -6.47
N ASP A 604 -0.63 -21.85 -7.18
CA ASP A 604 -0.76 -23.31 -7.29
C ASP A 604 -0.46 -23.89 -8.67
N GLY A 605 0.09 -23.08 -9.58
CA GLY A 605 0.37 -23.44 -10.97
C GLY A 605 -0.75 -23.04 -11.93
N THR A 606 -1.60 -22.09 -11.54
CA THR A 606 -2.68 -21.56 -12.38
C THR A 606 -2.25 -20.29 -13.11
N GLY A 607 -2.69 -20.18 -14.36
CA GLY A 607 -2.56 -18.95 -15.13
C GLY A 607 -3.60 -17.92 -14.67
N ALA A 608 -3.18 -16.68 -14.49
CA ALA A 608 -4.05 -15.56 -14.13
C ALA A 608 -3.76 -14.31 -14.98
N ARG A 609 -4.78 -13.46 -15.14
CA ARG A 609 -4.62 -12.09 -15.62
C ARG A 609 -4.85 -11.17 -14.43
N LEU A 610 -3.77 -10.58 -13.94
CA LEU A 610 -3.75 -9.84 -12.68
C LEU A 610 -4.07 -8.37 -12.94
N ASP A 611 -5.10 -7.84 -12.27
CA ASP A 611 -5.46 -6.41 -12.34
C ASP A 611 -4.44 -5.57 -11.58
N LEU A 612 -3.69 -4.74 -12.31
CA LEU A 612 -2.65 -3.88 -11.76
C LEU A 612 -3.25 -2.71 -10.98
N LYS A 613 -4.53 -2.38 -11.11
CA LYS A 613 -5.18 -1.34 -10.31
C LYS A 613 -5.75 -1.85 -8.99
N ASP A 614 -5.91 -3.17 -8.85
CA ASP A 614 -6.31 -3.76 -7.58
C ASP A 614 -5.15 -3.64 -6.57
N PRO A 615 -5.35 -2.95 -5.42
CA PRO A 615 -4.33 -2.87 -4.39
C PRO A 615 -4.04 -4.21 -3.70
N ASN A 616 -4.92 -5.20 -3.84
CA ASN A 616 -4.75 -6.53 -3.22
C ASN A 616 -4.00 -7.51 -4.12
N VAL A 617 -3.85 -7.20 -5.41
CA VAL A 617 -3.08 -8.02 -6.35
C VAL A 617 -1.59 -7.88 -6.05
N ARG A 618 -0.95 -9.01 -5.78
CA ARG A 618 0.48 -9.09 -5.48
C ARG A 618 1.28 -9.16 -6.77
N VAL A 619 1.73 -8.02 -7.28
CA VAL A 619 2.63 -7.95 -8.45
C VAL A 619 3.87 -7.13 -8.07
N ASP A 620 5.04 -7.55 -8.57
CA ASP A 620 6.28 -6.80 -8.40
C ASP A 620 6.09 -5.35 -8.86
N HIS A 621 6.43 -4.38 -8.00
CA HIS A 621 6.23 -2.96 -8.28
C HIS A 621 6.89 -2.52 -9.60
N ARG A 622 8.00 -3.14 -9.99
CA ARG A 622 8.72 -2.82 -11.23
C ARG A 622 7.90 -3.19 -12.45
N LEU A 623 7.25 -4.35 -12.42
CA LEU A 623 6.36 -4.82 -13.47
C LEU A 623 5.10 -3.97 -13.53
N LYS A 624 4.51 -3.69 -12.36
CA LYS A 624 3.32 -2.85 -12.25
C LYS A 624 3.56 -1.47 -12.86
N ASP A 625 4.69 -0.84 -12.54
CA ASP A 625 5.08 0.45 -13.08
C ASP A 625 5.29 0.40 -14.60
N PHE A 626 6.03 -0.58 -15.12
CA PHE A 626 6.24 -0.75 -16.57
C PHE A 626 4.93 -0.96 -17.35
N TYR A 627 4.12 -1.94 -16.96
CA TYR A 627 2.91 -2.30 -17.69
C TYR A 627 1.85 -1.18 -17.64
N LEU A 628 1.71 -0.48 -16.50
CA LEU A 628 0.86 0.72 -16.43
C LEU A 628 1.43 1.86 -17.30
N GLY A 629 2.75 2.02 -17.35
CA GLY A 629 3.43 2.99 -18.21
C GLY A 629 3.23 2.70 -19.71
N ALA A 630 3.20 1.42 -20.08
CA ALA A 630 2.87 0.96 -21.43
C ALA A 630 1.35 1.01 -21.75
N GLY A 631 0.51 1.44 -20.80
CA GLY A 631 -0.91 1.67 -21.02
C GLY A 631 -1.82 0.44 -20.81
N THR A 632 -1.32 -0.64 -20.20
CA THR A 632 -2.17 -1.78 -19.82
C THR A 632 -2.47 -1.80 -18.31
N GLU A 633 -3.70 -2.17 -17.98
CA GLU A 633 -4.18 -2.27 -16.60
C GLU A 633 -4.06 -3.69 -16.03
N SER A 634 -3.53 -4.63 -16.81
CA SER A 634 -3.33 -6.01 -16.36
C SER A 634 -2.02 -6.60 -16.86
N VAL A 635 -1.51 -7.59 -16.14
CA VAL A 635 -0.38 -8.42 -16.54
C VAL A 635 -0.78 -9.88 -16.60
N LEU A 636 -0.31 -10.60 -17.62
CA LEU A 636 -0.46 -12.05 -17.70
C LEU A 636 0.55 -12.70 -16.77
N ALA A 637 0.10 -13.60 -15.91
CA ALA A 637 0.95 -14.30 -14.95
C ALA A 637 0.69 -15.80 -14.95
N TYR A 638 1.73 -16.57 -14.68
CA TYR A 638 1.63 -17.96 -14.28
C TYR A 638 2.03 -18.05 -12.79
N CYS A 639 1.05 -18.29 -11.93
CA CYS A 639 1.16 -18.19 -10.49
C CYS A 639 1.56 -19.53 -9.88
N LEU A 640 2.86 -19.70 -9.60
CA LEU A 640 3.40 -20.92 -9.01
C LEU A 640 4.35 -20.60 -7.84
N ASP A 641 4.07 -21.17 -6.67
CA ASP A 641 4.97 -21.13 -5.53
C ASP A 641 6.34 -21.75 -5.83
N ARG A 642 7.41 -21.18 -5.24
CA ARG A 642 8.80 -21.59 -5.48
C ARG A 642 9.10 -23.04 -5.14
N SER A 643 8.38 -23.62 -4.18
CA SER A 643 8.57 -25.00 -3.71
C SER A 643 7.93 -26.05 -4.62
N ARG A 644 7.15 -25.64 -5.63
CA ARG A 644 6.39 -26.55 -6.48
C ARG A 644 7.04 -26.73 -7.84
N LYS A 645 6.90 -27.92 -8.43
CA LYS A 645 7.33 -28.20 -9.80
C LYS A 645 6.40 -27.54 -10.81
N THR A 646 6.97 -27.12 -11.94
CA THR A 646 6.24 -26.44 -13.01
C THR A 646 5.61 -27.44 -13.97
N ASP A 647 4.32 -27.26 -14.27
CA ASP A 647 3.69 -27.87 -15.44
C ASP A 647 4.03 -27.02 -16.67
N TRP A 648 5.12 -27.38 -17.35
CA TRP A 648 5.65 -26.61 -18.47
C TRP A 648 4.70 -26.56 -19.67
N GLU A 649 4.00 -27.65 -19.96
CA GLU A 649 3.03 -27.69 -21.06
C GLU A 649 1.77 -26.89 -20.73
N GLY A 650 1.26 -26.99 -19.51
CA GLY A 650 0.15 -26.17 -19.03
C GLY A 650 0.50 -24.69 -19.07
N ALA A 651 1.68 -24.31 -18.59
CA ALA A 651 2.17 -22.94 -18.63
C ALA A 651 2.29 -22.42 -20.07
N ALA A 652 2.93 -23.19 -20.96
CA ALA A 652 3.09 -22.81 -22.36
C ALA A 652 1.75 -22.64 -23.08
N SER A 653 0.82 -23.59 -22.87
CA SER A 653 -0.52 -23.55 -23.44
C SER A 653 -1.29 -22.32 -22.95
N TYR A 654 -1.19 -22.01 -21.66
CA TYR A 654 -1.82 -20.84 -21.07
C TYR A 654 -1.28 -19.54 -21.68
N VAL A 655 0.05 -19.36 -21.76
CA VAL A 655 0.65 -18.14 -22.31
C VAL A 655 0.24 -17.94 -23.77
N ARG A 656 0.35 -18.99 -24.61
CA ARG A 656 -0.03 -18.90 -26.03
C ARG A 656 -1.50 -18.55 -26.24
N ALA A 657 -2.39 -19.05 -25.39
CA ALA A 657 -3.82 -18.80 -25.52
C ALA A 657 -4.25 -17.40 -25.01
N ASN A 658 -3.48 -16.78 -24.12
CA ASN A 658 -3.92 -15.59 -23.38
C ASN A 658 -3.04 -14.35 -23.55
N TRP A 659 -1.82 -14.48 -24.08
CA TRP A 659 -0.96 -13.33 -24.31
C TRP A 659 -1.43 -12.53 -25.53
N THR A 660 -1.34 -11.21 -25.39
CA THR A 660 -1.69 -10.24 -26.42
C THR A 660 -0.58 -9.19 -26.45
N PRO A 661 -0.03 -8.84 -27.62
CA PRO A 661 1.00 -7.81 -27.73
C PRO A 661 0.55 -6.48 -27.13
N LEU A 662 1.47 -5.75 -26.50
CA LEU A 662 1.23 -4.38 -26.07
C LEU A 662 1.08 -3.43 -27.28
N THR A 663 0.26 -2.41 -27.12
CA THR A 663 -0.02 -1.38 -28.14
C THR A 663 0.83 -0.11 -27.97
N TYR A 664 1.92 -0.18 -27.19
CA TYR A 664 2.79 0.94 -26.86
C TYR A 664 3.78 1.24 -28.00
N SER A 665 3.80 2.47 -28.53
CA SER A 665 4.65 2.82 -29.70
C SER A 665 6.08 3.25 -29.31
N GLY A 666 6.26 3.86 -28.13
CA GLY A 666 7.53 4.42 -27.70
C GLY A 666 7.85 5.82 -28.25
N ASP A 667 7.00 6.41 -29.10
CA ASP A 667 7.31 7.70 -29.75
C ASP A 667 7.43 8.84 -28.75
N ALA A 668 6.49 8.94 -27.80
CA ALA A 668 6.55 9.94 -26.74
C ALA A 668 7.81 9.82 -25.88
N LEU A 669 8.30 8.59 -25.68
CA LEU A 669 9.56 8.35 -24.96
C LEU A 669 10.76 8.87 -25.78
N VAL A 670 10.79 8.66 -27.10
CA VAL A 670 11.83 9.20 -27.98
C VAL A 670 11.79 10.73 -28.04
N GLU A 671 10.59 11.33 -28.15
CA GLU A 671 10.41 12.78 -28.14
C GLU A 671 10.87 13.43 -26.83
N ALA A 672 10.73 12.70 -25.72
CA ALA A 672 11.21 13.11 -24.41
C ALA A 672 12.70 12.78 -24.17
N PHE A 673 13.46 12.34 -25.18
CA PHE A 673 14.88 12.10 -24.98
C PHE A 673 15.61 13.43 -24.65
N PRO A 674 16.43 13.50 -23.58
CA PRO A 674 17.01 14.76 -23.11
C PRO A 674 18.09 15.35 -24.02
N LEU A 675 18.47 14.68 -25.11
CA LEU A 675 19.55 15.05 -26.03
C LEU A 675 19.05 15.01 -27.49
N PRO A 676 19.77 15.62 -28.44
CA PRO A 676 19.49 15.43 -29.87
C PRO A 676 19.48 13.94 -30.24
N VAL A 677 18.41 13.51 -30.91
CA VAL A 677 18.25 12.13 -31.39
C VAL A 677 19.08 11.95 -32.66
N ALA A 678 19.88 10.89 -32.71
CA ALA A 678 20.68 10.51 -33.86
C ALA A 678 19.79 10.13 -35.06
N ALA A 679 20.29 10.45 -36.26
CA ALA A 679 19.64 10.05 -37.48
C ALA A 679 19.62 8.51 -37.60
N LYS A 680 18.45 7.98 -37.94
CA LYS A 680 18.28 6.58 -38.30
C LYS A 680 18.80 6.34 -39.71
N ASN A 681 19.24 5.11 -40.00
CA ASN A 681 19.59 4.70 -41.36
C ASN A 681 18.34 4.62 -42.26
N SER A 682 18.52 4.25 -43.53
CA SER A 682 17.43 4.09 -44.51
C SER A 682 16.36 3.06 -44.12
N GLU A 683 16.66 2.16 -43.18
CA GLU A 683 15.74 1.14 -42.66
C GLU A 683 15.03 1.59 -41.37
N GLY A 684 15.29 2.82 -40.91
CA GLY A 684 14.71 3.35 -39.67
C GLY A 684 15.39 2.84 -38.39
N LEU A 685 16.63 2.36 -38.48
CA LEU A 685 17.39 1.80 -37.35
C LEU A 685 18.46 2.77 -36.83
N TRP A 686 18.70 2.75 -35.51
CA TRP A 686 19.87 3.36 -34.90
C TRP A 686 21.05 2.40 -34.95
N VAL A 687 22.13 2.80 -35.63
CA VAL A 687 23.31 1.95 -35.82
C VAL A 687 24.41 2.36 -34.85
N ILE A 688 24.83 1.44 -33.99
CA ILE A 688 26.01 1.62 -33.13
C ILE A 688 27.26 1.28 -33.94
N SER A 689 28.05 2.28 -34.31
CA SER A 689 29.30 2.08 -35.05
C SER A 689 30.32 1.25 -34.26
N ASP A 690 31.26 0.57 -34.94
CA ASP A 690 32.33 -0.20 -34.27
C ASP A 690 33.23 0.67 -33.38
N ALA A 691 33.36 1.96 -33.70
CA ALA A 691 34.07 2.91 -32.86
C ALA A 691 33.30 3.15 -31.54
N LEU A 692 31.97 3.26 -31.64
CA LEU A 692 31.08 3.46 -30.50
C LEU A 692 31.01 2.18 -29.63
N LYS A 693 30.88 1.00 -30.24
CA LYS A 693 30.96 -0.31 -29.55
C LYS A 693 32.24 -0.44 -28.71
N ARG A 694 33.38 -0.02 -29.25
CA ARG A 694 34.68 -0.04 -28.55
C ARG A 694 34.83 1.01 -27.45
N SER A 695 33.96 2.02 -27.42
CA SER A 695 34.00 3.08 -26.40
C SER A 695 33.35 2.66 -25.08
N PHE A 696 32.48 1.64 -25.10
CA PHE A 696 31.77 1.19 -23.91
C PHE A 696 32.72 0.66 -22.84
N LYS A 697 32.59 1.22 -21.63
CA LYS A 697 33.25 0.74 -20.41
C LYS A 697 32.17 0.39 -19.41
N PHE A 698 31.84 -0.90 -19.35
CA PHE A 698 30.77 -1.48 -18.53
C PHE A 698 31.18 -1.80 -17.10
#